data_AF-A0A915PX21-F1
#
_entry.id   AF-A0A915PX21-F1
#
_cell.length_a   1.000
_cell.length_b   1.000
_cell.length_c   1.000
_cell.angle_alpha   90.00
_cell.angle_beta   90.00
_cell.angle_gamma   90.00
#
_symmetry.space_group_name_H-M   'P 1'
#
loop_
_entity.id
_entity.type
_entity.pdbx_description
1 polymer ?
#
loop_
_entity_poly.entity_id
_entity_poly.type
_entity_poly.pdbx_seq_one_letter_code
_entity_poly.pdbx_strand_id
1 'polypeptide(L)'
;MQSGFETRGTFLSNQRLALDNLFDIAAGNDHIKSRNKREIIHNETLQGDNQFTENNNIWNSEAELELAPGACQQYFVLGTVIPYETILFMSKLIFKASSFNNLFSKGTMERLCAIDSIVDDEISLNGLNGTSLKRLPFSFNLPYYTMCLDMDTPSNSCSLLNLDYINMFKSLVLTCIEPSPDPPVQCQVPIAKQLSNMIFQKIESPVDAEQPFYFSVILPILQSSDGYSDLAFYSSLLEKLQEVYKGDDLKLMGAQFGVKAGLFVQELQGDVRLGVIAVILVILIILLYTDSLFFTFCISASLLLSIGVAFFVYTVIFGVKFFPFLNLLAMVLVVAVGADDAFLFMYQYRKHKEDACKKWSPVLLNCDLNSTKDSSSDKDELMEYHRRNVTSGLSDALSHAAVAMFVTSATTAVAFFANFVSDIMVLRCFGIYASTLMIINYILMITILPAAIIVSDAEIKSFTMSRSFISGFKSWVSIFWNAAAYSFESLFSRLIPQIVHIIRLPLILLSMMTFILSIYAIVKTPGIRLPERNSMQFLRSNHPYEWFDDNAAALFDFSNGQEPKINVIAVWGIKPTECGSSLIPSNIGSLNVDAGFSNVLANHLLDFQELLKNITHQSNPTENTKLWLDDFIEWTKSNGTSRNCELLDIKQSRTPHLEAIPGDMLSRCFLIYGHQASLPVFDDLQQISSDGPIFDRNGIFLGYFVLARTTYNFSTIFKEMKPFFDFTDNVRNMIGKVETPQFNHPLVLTTRRVTKLYDLLERILNGTATSVFISLMVSMVVIVFITFNVIISILAIICIATVVTITIATVLWLGWTVNVVEATIIVLTIGMSFDYCLHFAVGFQFHGTDDYSTVASAVGIPVFLAAISSFLSGLILIGASTQAFYEISVFLMLITITSFTIAVFVFPSMVTLLLQYRSLRTTITRCRLMESVESENISENPEVRRLAAFIKQSAHVDNWKVGKVIGAGANGMVVLVEHRKTHKVAVMKIAVNLATSGSIYWEWDVLERIMKPSNNEDRTRHLARRIDFGHTVNMDKQNVSYVVMEYLPGNPVSIIGALQGSELLAKVAEFGLQLLKAVYDLHYLGYVHRDIKPENVGLYNDNILILYDFGLARFYTNQEGKVREPRCLCGMRGTDEWASLSAELGRDQGRIDDLWGWFYVLIEWINCASKYPLCWAPFDDYPDLRHLCKSSLFPAKYVLRNCPPEFFKIQAKDVKKRADGVTVPKLSQSSSDGEAERAERLSQLEREYF
;
A
#
# COMPACT_ATOMS: atom_id res chain seq x y z
N MET A 1 4.90 16.36 -26.82
CA MET A 1 4.64 16.22 -25.36
C MET A 1 3.32 15.55 -25.01
N GLN A 2 2.17 15.98 -25.55
CA GLN A 2 0.83 15.52 -25.11
C GLN A 2 0.34 14.19 -25.73
N SER A 3 1.21 13.42 -26.38
CA SER A 3 0.81 12.15 -27.00
C SER A 3 0.53 11.10 -25.93
N GLY A 4 -0.64 10.46 -25.99
CA GLY A 4 -1.08 9.44 -25.03
C GLY A 4 -1.80 9.96 -23.78
N PHE A 5 -1.80 11.28 -23.53
CA PHE A 5 -2.62 11.90 -22.47
C PHE A 5 -4.08 12.11 -22.90
N GLU A 6 -4.52 11.37 -23.93
CA GLU A 6 -5.88 11.40 -24.44
C GLU A 6 -6.69 10.27 -23.82
N THR A 7 -7.93 10.59 -23.51
CA THR A 7 -8.97 9.64 -23.15
C THR A 7 -9.42 8.86 -24.38
N ARG A 8 -9.74 7.58 -24.21
CA ARG A 8 -10.27 6.68 -25.26
C ARG A 8 -11.39 5.82 -24.73
N GLY A 9 -12.48 5.72 -25.49
CA GLY A 9 -13.67 4.92 -25.12
C GLY A 9 -14.66 5.66 -24.22
N THR A 10 -14.46 6.97 -24.04
CA THR A 10 -15.43 7.85 -23.38
C THR A 10 -16.39 8.45 -24.41
N PHE A 11 -17.54 8.89 -23.95
CA PHE A 11 -18.51 9.55 -24.81
C PHE A 11 -17.90 10.78 -25.53
N LEU A 12 -17.25 11.70 -24.80
CA LEU A 12 -16.64 12.90 -25.38
C LEU A 12 -15.44 12.57 -26.28
N SER A 13 -14.61 11.58 -25.91
CA SER A 13 -13.48 11.17 -26.75
C SER A 13 -13.94 10.57 -28.08
N ASN A 14 -14.96 9.73 -28.11
CA ASN A 14 -15.45 9.11 -29.35
C ASN A 14 -16.01 10.16 -30.32
N GLN A 15 -16.67 11.20 -29.81
CA GLN A 15 -17.14 12.32 -30.62
C GLN A 15 -15.97 13.19 -31.10
N ARG A 16 -15.03 13.53 -30.21
CA ARG A 16 -13.82 14.30 -30.57
C ARG A 16 -12.99 13.59 -31.64
N LEU A 17 -12.79 12.27 -31.54
CA LEU A 17 -12.02 11.51 -32.51
C LEU A 17 -12.71 11.46 -33.88
N ALA A 18 -14.04 11.42 -33.91
CA ALA A 18 -14.79 11.57 -35.16
C ALA A 18 -14.59 12.95 -35.78
N LEU A 19 -14.55 14.00 -34.95
CA LEU A 19 -14.25 15.36 -35.37
C LEU A 19 -12.81 15.50 -35.89
N ASP A 20 -11.84 14.92 -35.19
CA ASP A 20 -10.42 14.93 -35.58
C ASP A 20 -10.22 14.27 -36.95
N ASN A 21 -10.82 13.09 -37.16
CA ASN A 21 -10.81 12.41 -38.46
C ASN A 21 -11.51 13.22 -39.56
N LEU A 22 -12.55 13.97 -39.21
CA LEU A 22 -13.26 14.82 -40.16
C LEU A 22 -12.39 15.99 -40.62
N PHE A 23 -11.66 16.65 -39.71
CA PHE A 23 -10.74 17.73 -40.07
C PHE A 23 -9.67 17.28 -41.07
N ASP A 24 -9.13 16.07 -40.91
CA ASP A 24 -8.10 15.54 -41.83
C ASP A 24 -8.65 15.27 -43.25
N ILE A 25 -9.94 14.93 -43.37
CA ILE A 25 -10.60 14.52 -44.62
C ILE A 25 -11.33 15.67 -45.32
N ALA A 26 -11.86 16.64 -44.55
CA ALA A 26 -12.62 17.77 -45.06
C ALA A 26 -11.77 18.61 -46.03
N ALA A 27 -12.38 19.07 -47.12
CA ALA A 27 -11.71 19.92 -48.10
C ALA A 27 -11.64 21.38 -47.63
N GLY A 28 -10.44 21.98 -47.66
CA GLY A 28 -10.25 23.42 -47.49
C GLY A 28 -10.76 24.24 -48.67
N ASN A 29 -10.97 25.54 -48.46
CA ASN A 29 -11.55 26.47 -49.43
C ASN A 29 -10.74 26.56 -50.75
N ASP A 30 -9.42 26.35 -50.69
CA ASP A 30 -8.51 26.41 -51.84
C ASP A 30 -8.62 25.17 -52.74
N HIS A 31 -8.95 24.01 -52.15
CA HIS A 31 -9.03 22.75 -52.87
C HIS A 31 -10.21 22.72 -53.85
N ILE A 32 -11.38 23.23 -53.44
CA ILE A 32 -12.62 23.24 -54.25
C ILE A 32 -12.55 24.31 -55.36
N LYS A 33 -11.91 25.45 -55.12
CA LYS A 33 -11.67 26.48 -56.15
C LYS A 33 -10.71 26.01 -57.25
N SER A 34 -9.74 25.15 -56.93
CA SER A 34 -8.72 24.70 -57.87
C SER A 34 -9.23 23.72 -58.95
N ARG A 35 -10.26 22.91 -58.66
CA ARG A 35 -10.68 21.80 -59.52
C ARG A 35 -11.31 22.26 -60.84
N ASN A 36 -11.99 23.42 -60.85
CA ASN A 36 -12.53 24.00 -62.08
C ASN A 36 -11.48 24.69 -62.98
N LYS A 37 -10.26 24.96 -62.49
CA LYS A 37 -9.16 25.38 -63.38
C LYS A 37 -8.57 24.21 -64.17
N ARG A 38 -8.82 22.96 -63.75
CA ARG A 38 -8.29 21.74 -64.41
C ARG A 38 -9.28 20.99 -65.29
N GLU A 39 -10.55 21.40 -65.37
CA GLU A 39 -11.54 20.75 -66.26
C GLU A 39 -12.03 21.61 -67.43
N ILE A 40 -11.26 22.62 -67.86
CA ILE A 40 -11.49 23.35 -69.13
C ILE A 40 -10.31 23.24 -70.11
N ILE A 41 -9.21 22.56 -69.78
CA ILE A 41 -8.10 22.37 -70.73
C ILE A 41 -7.61 20.92 -70.71
N HIS A 42 -7.69 20.30 -71.89
CA HIS A 42 -7.23 18.95 -72.21
C HIS A 42 -5.77 18.67 -71.82
N ASN A 43 -5.52 17.40 -71.47
CA ASN A 43 -4.29 16.61 -71.60
C ASN A 43 -2.98 17.23 -71.09
N GLU A 44 -2.45 16.71 -69.98
CA GLU A 44 -1.19 15.95 -69.97
C GLU A 44 -0.88 15.40 -68.56
N THR A 45 -0.11 14.32 -68.58
CA THR A 45 0.35 13.46 -67.47
C THR A 45 0.88 14.18 -66.24
N LEU A 46 0.44 13.77 -65.04
CA LEU A 46 1.01 14.18 -63.75
C LEU A 46 1.68 12.99 -63.05
N GLN A 47 3.01 13.01 -63.02
CA GLN A 47 3.83 12.38 -61.99
C GLN A 47 3.55 13.05 -60.65
N GLY A 48 3.52 12.24 -59.60
CA GLY A 48 3.25 12.69 -58.24
C GLY A 48 4.39 13.52 -57.68
N ASP A 49 4.03 14.63 -57.05
CA ASP A 49 4.83 15.27 -56.02
C ASP A 49 3.93 15.59 -54.82
N ASN A 50 4.33 15.04 -53.68
CA ASN A 50 3.77 15.31 -52.37
C ASN A 50 4.26 16.70 -51.91
N GLN A 51 3.39 17.70 -51.92
CA GLN A 51 3.56 18.90 -51.11
C GLN A 51 2.26 19.21 -50.37
N PHE A 52 2.13 18.63 -49.17
CA PHE A 52 1.29 19.13 -48.11
C PHE A 52 2.12 20.14 -47.30
N THR A 53 1.94 21.43 -47.60
CA THR A 53 2.41 22.55 -46.78
C THR A 53 1.29 23.58 -46.67
N GLU A 54 0.41 23.40 -45.69
CA GLU A 54 -0.50 24.41 -45.13
C GLU A 54 -0.02 24.56 -43.68
N ASN A 55 0.58 25.66 -43.21
CA ASN A 55 0.09 27.04 -43.13
C ASN A 55 1.27 28.05 -43.10
N ASN A 56 2.28 27.87 -43.95
CA ASN A 56 3.40 28.83 -44.08
C ASN A 56 3.14 29.96 -45.10
N ASN A 57 1.95 30.04 -45.68
CA ASN A 57 1.68 30.95 -46.81
C ASN A 57 1.50 32.43 -46.44
N ILE A 58 1.62 32.82 -45.17
CA ILE A 58 1.80 34.23 -44.81
C ILE A 58 3.25 34.70 -45.07
N TRP A 59 4.21 33.77 -45.15
CA TRP A 59 5.64 34.09 -45.21
C TRP A 59 6.36 33.62 -46.48
N ASN A 60 5.66 32.93 -47.40
CA ASN A 60 6.22 32.49 -48.68
C ASN A 60 6.04 33.50 -49.82
N SER A 61 5.34 34.62 -49.62
CA SER A 61 5.51 35.75 -50.51
C SER A 61 6.83 36.41 -50.16
N GLU A 62 7.83 36.29 -51.05
CA GLU A 62 9.03 37.14 -51.12
C GLU A 62 8.65 38.62 -51.36
N ALA A 63 7.75 39.18 -50.55
CA ALA A 63 7.67 40.61 -50.37
C ALA A 63 8.83 40.93 -49.43
N GLU A 64 9.92 41.48 -49.98
CA GLU A 64 10.92 42.21 -49.22
C GLU A 64 10.17 43.20 -48.31
N LEU A 65 9.96 42.81 -47.05
CA LEU A 65 9.51 43.75 -46.02
C LEU A 65 10.70 44.70 -45.87
N GLU A 66 10.66 45.89 -46.47
CA GLU A 66 11.66 46.94 -46.25
C GLU A 66 11.71 47.21 -44.74
N LEU A 67 12.67 46.55 -44.06
CA LEU A 67 12.80 46.57 -42.62
C LEU A 67 13.04 48.01 -42.16
N ALA A 68 12.21 48.48 -41.24
CA ALA A 68 12.32 49.81 -40.66
C ALA A 68 13.72 50.05 -40.04
N PRO A 69 14.42 51.16 -40.36
CA PRO A 69 15.79 51.42 -39.93
C PRO A 69 15.97 51.68 -38.42
N GLY A 70 14.91 51.77 -37.62
CA GLY A 70 15.01 51.98 -36.16
C GLY A 70 13.90 51.35 -35.33
N ALA A 71 14.19 51.11 -34.05
CA ALA A 71 13.31 50.39 -33.10
C ALA A 71 11.91 51.03 -32.98
N CYS A 72 11.83 52.37 -32.94
CA CYS A 72 10.56 53.07 -32.81
C CYS A 72 9.66 52.91 -34.02
N GLN A 73 10.24 52.93 -35.22
CA GLN A 73 9.49 52.72 -36.46
C GLN A 73 8.98 51.27 -36.55
N GLN A 74 9.75 50.29 -36.07
CA GLN A 74 9.27 48.90 -35.93
C GLN A 74 8.04 48.81 -35.00
N TYR A 75 8.03 49.55 -33.88
CA TYR A 75 6.92 49.50 -32.91
C TYR A 75 5.64 50.18 -33.41
N PHE A 76 5.76 51.32 -34.11
CA PHE A 76 4.60 52.02 -34.68
C PHE A 76 3.89 51.25 -35.79
N VAL A 77 4.65 50.44 -36.52
CA VAL A 77 4.17 49.67 -37.68
C VAL A 77 3.53 48.33 -37.26
N LEU A 78 3.68 47.94 -35.99
CA LEU A 78 3.00 46.79 -35.41
C LEU A 78 1.49 47.01 -35.32
N GLY A 79 0.72 46.05 -35.83
CA GLY A 79 -0.73 46.12 -35.96
C GLY A 79 -1.22 46.74 -37.27
N THR A 80 -0.32 47.24 -38.12
CA THR A 80 -0.65 47.78 -39.46
C THR A 80 0.04 47.00 -40.56
N VAL A 81 1.37 47.02 -40.62
CA VAL A 81 2.16 46.24 -41.61
C VAL A 81 2.67 44.93 -41.00
N ILE A 82 3.06 44.94 -39.72
CA ILE A 82 3.41 43.70 -38.99
C ILE A 82 2.15 43.24 -38.24
N PRO A 83 1.52 42.10 -38.58
CA PRO A 83 0.34 41.62 -37.88
C PRO A 83 0.63 41.33 -36.41
N TYR A 84 -0.32 41.63 -35.52
CA TYR A 84 -0.19 41.32 -34.09
C TYR A 84 0.03 39.83 -33.83
N GLU A 85 -0.47 38.93 -34.69
CA GLU A 85 -0.25 37.48 -34.56
C GLU A 85 1.24 37.13 -34.61
N THR A 86 2.06 37.90 -35.31
CA THR A 86 3.50 37.66 -35.45
C THR A 86 4.21 37.61 -34.09
N ILE A 87 3.78 38.46 -33.14
CA ILE A 87 4.37 38.48 -31.79
C ILE A 87 4.00 37.23 -30.99
N LEU A 88 2.87 36.60 -31.26
CA LEU A 88 2.49 35.36 -30.56
C LEU A 88 3.52 34.26 -30.82
N PHE A 89 4.10 34.22 -32.03
CA PHE A 89 5.13 33.28 -32.44
C PHE A 89 6.57 33.68 -32.06
N MET A 90 6.78 34.88 -31.54
CA MET A 90 8.09 35.33 -31.06
C MET A 90 8.39 34.84 -29.64
N SER A 91 9.67 34.62 -29.39
CA SER A 91 10.19 34.18 -28.09
C SER A 91 10.00 35.25 -27.02
N LYS A 92 9.67 34.84 -25.79
CA LYS A 92 9.33 35.77 -24.69
C LYS A 92 10.14 35.44 -23.45
N LEU A 93 10.52 36.47 -22.71
CA LEU A 93 11.16 36.40 -21.41
C LEU A 93 10.35 37.17 -20.38
N ILE A 94 10.28 36.67 -19.14
CA ILE A 94 9.61 37.35 -18.04
C ILE A 94 10.62 37.66 -16.96
N PHE A 95 10.71 38.93 -16.59
CA PHE A 95 11.60 39.43 -15.56
C PHE A 95 10.80 39.91 -14.34
N LYS A 96 11.44 39.82 -13.18
CA LYS A 96 10.98 40.38 -11.91
C LYS A 96 11.94 41.48 -11.48
N ALA A 97 11.42 42.70 -11.33
CA ALA A 97 12.12 43.81 -10.69
C ALA A 97 11.79 43.86 -9.18
N SER A 98 12.76 44.27 -8.35
CA SER A 98 12.55 44.33 -6.90
C SER A 98 11.49 45.35 -6.48
N SER A 99 11.34 46.44 -7.23
CA SER A 99 10.23 47.38 -7.11
C SER A 99 9.94 48.08 -8.44
N PHE A 100 8.74 48.64 -8.59
CA PHE A 100 8.41 49.46 -9.76
C PHE A 100 9.39 50.64 -9.92
N ASN A 101 9.82 51.25 -8.82
CA ASN A 101 10.82 52.32 -8.85
C ASN A 101 12.20 51.84 -9.34
N ASN A 102 12.63 50.64 -8.94
CA ASN A 102 13.92 50.08 -9.37
C ASN A 102 13.92 49.69 -10.86
N LEU A 103 12.77 49.30 -11.41
CA LEU A 103 12.63 49.00 -12.84
C LEU A 103 13.09 50.19 -13.70
N PHE A 104 12.69 51.41 -13.33
CA PHE A 104 13.04 52.66 -14.02
C PHE A 104 14.32 53.31 -13.44
N SER A 105 15.23 52.54 -12.85
CA SER A 105 16.56 53.04 -12.51
C SER A 105 17.47 53.00 -13.75
N LYS A 106 18.43 53.92 -13.84
CA LYS A 106 19.40 53.95 -14.95
C LYS A 106 20.18 52.62 -15.05
N GLY A 107 20.60 52.06 -13.90
CA GLY A 107 21.34 50.80 -13.86
C GLY A 107 20.52 49.60 -14.35
N THR A 108 19.22 49.53 -14.02
CA THR A 108 18.34 48.45 -14.51
C THR A 108 18.11 48.57 -16.02
N MET A 109 17.86 49.77 -16.53
CA MET A 109 17.65 50.00 -17.97
C MET A 109 18.91 49.71 -18.80
N GLU A 110 20.11 50.08 -18.33
CA GLU A 110 21.38 49.74 -18.99
C GLU A 110 21.62 48.23 -19.01
N ARG A 111 21.26 47.51 -17.94
CA ARG A 111 21.35 46.03 -17.93
C ARG A 111 20.35 45.36 -18.87
N LEU A 112 19.16 45.92 -19.05
CA LEU A 112 18.16 45.41 -19.99
C LEU A 112 18.60 45.58 -21.45
N CYS A 113 19.41 46.58 -21.74
CA CYS A 113 19.97 46.79 -23.08
C CYS A 113 20.94 45.70 -23.53
N ALA A 114 21.54 44.97 -22.59
CA ALA A 114 22.47 43.88 -22.92
C ALA A 114 21.76 42.66 -23.54
N ILE A 115 20.43 42.55 -23.46
CA ILE A 115 19.67 41.39 -23.96
C ILE A 115 19.92 41.16 -25.45
N ASP A 116 19.83 42.21 -26.28
CA ASP A 116 19.99 42.10 -27.73
C ASP A 116 21.43 41.70 -28.10
N SER A 117 22.44 42.25 -27.40
CA SER A 117 23.83 41.82 -27.58
C SER A 117 24.06 40.36 -27.18
N ILE A 118 23.43 39.89 -26.10
CA ILE A 118 23.55 38.48 -25.67
C ILE A 118 22.95 37.55 -26.72
N VAL A 119 21.78 37.91 -27.27
CA VAL A 119 21.13 37.16 -28.34
C VAL A 119 22.01 37.14 -29.59
N ASP A 120 22.58 38.28 -29.98
CA ASP A 120 23.44 38.40 -31.17
C ASP A 120 24.74 37.62 -31.05
N ASP A 121 25.39 37.70 -29.89
CA ASP A 121 26.59 36.92 -29.56
C ASP A 121 26.27 35.43 -29.64
N GLU A 122 25.13 35.00 -29.09
CA GLU A 122 24.73 33.59 -29.10
C GLU A 122 24.43 33.07 -30.51
N ILE A 123 23.77 33.88 -31.34
CA ILE A 123 23.50 33.55 -32.74
C ILE A 123 24.83 33.39 -33.50
N SER A 124 25.80 34.27 -33.24
CA SER A 124 27.11 34.22 -33.89
C SER A 124 27.93 32.97 -33.50
N LEU A 125 27.76 32.47 -32.28
CA LEU A 125 28.52 31.34 -31.74
C LEU A 125 27.92 29.98 -32.10
N ASN A 126 26.61 29.81 -31.93
CA ASN A 126 25.94 28.51 -32.02
C ASN A 126 25.07 28.34 -33.27
N GLY A 127 24.80 29.42 -34.01
CA GLY A 127 24.03 29.43 -35.26
C GLY A 127 22.53 29.12 -35.07
N LEU A 128 21.69 29.75 -35.89
CA LEU A 128 20.26 29.43 -36.00
C LEU A 128 20.01 28.90 -37.42
N ASN A 129 19.72 27.61 -37.60
CA ASN A 129 19.65 27.02 -38.93
C ASN A 129 18.30 27.36 -39.62
N GLY A 130 18.36 28.04 -40.77
CA GLY A 130 17.27 28.09 -41.75
C GLY A 130 16.47 29.40 -41.82
N THR A 131 16.54 30.01 -43.01
CA THR A 131 15.71 31.08 -43.61
C THR A 131 15.97 32.54 -43.19
N SER A 132 16.20 33.37 -44.20
CA SER A 132 16.40 34.83 -44.21
C SER A 132 15.16 35.65 -43.82
N LEU A 133 14.16 35.01 -43.20
CA LEU A 133 12.86 35.60 -42.84
C LEU A 133 12.62 35.67 -41.32
N LYS A 134 13.68 35.52 -40.50
CA LYS A 134 13.58 35.19 -39.07
C LYS A 134 14.03 36.26 -38.07
N ARG A 135 14.03 37.56 -38.40
CA ARG A 135 14.43 38.55 -37.40
C ARG A 135 13.82 39.92 -37.59
N LEU A 136 13.23 40.43 -36.50
CA LEU A 136 13.07 41.87 -36.33
C LEU A 136 14.40 42.46 -35.83
N PRO A 137 14.84 43.63 -36.28
CA PRO A 137 16.17 44.14 -35.94
C PRO A 137 16.34 44.37 -34.43
N PHE A 138 15.27 44.71 -33.71
CA PHE A 138 15.31 45.04 -32.28
C PHE A 138 14.29 44.22 -31.47
N SER A 139 14.63 43.85 -30.22
CA SER A 139 13.66 43.28 -29.27
C SER A 139 12.65 44.31 -28.82
N PHE A 140 11.41 43.89 -28.50
CA PHE A 140 10.46 44.79 -27.83
C PHE A 140 10.82 44.83 -26.34
N ASN A 141 11.62 45.82 -25.97
CA ASN A 141 12.20 45.97 -24.65
C ASN A 141 12.05 47.41 -24.13
N LEU A 142 11.94 47.56 -22.81
CA LEU A 142 11.68 48.83 -22.11
C LEU A 142 12.65 49.97 -22.48
N PRO A 143 13.98 49.75 -22.55
CA PRO A 143 14.91 50.80 -22.91
C PRO A 143 14.61 51.40 -24.29
N TYR A 144 14.31 50.56 -25.29
CA TYR A 144 13.95 51.05 -26.62
C TYR A 144 12.62 51.81 -26.63
N TYR A 145 11.62 51.39 -25.85
CA TYR A 145 10.37 52.15 -25.70
C TYR A 145 10.59 53.54 -25.08
N THR A 146 11.51 53.67 -24.11
CA THR A 146 11.82 54.97 -23.48
C THR A 146 12.42 55.96 -24.47
N MET A 147 13.17 55.46 -25.46
CA MET A 147 13.81 56.27 -26.49
C MET A 147 12.82 56.76 -27.56
N CYS A 148 11.69 56.09 -27.72
CA CYS A 148 10.63 56.48 -28.66
C CYS A 148 9.81 57.70 -28.24
N LEU A 149 10.14 58.31 -27.09
CA LEU A 149 9.56 59.59 -26.67
C LEU A 149 10.10 60.78 -27.50
N ASP A 150 11.23 60.61 -28.19
CA ASP A 150 11.86 61.63 -29.03
C ASP A 150 12.07 61.08 -30.46
N MET A 151 11.09 61.30 -31.33
CA MET A 151 11.07 60.80 -32.71
C MET A 151 12.12 61.46 -33.61
N ASP A 152 12.69 62.60 -33.21
CA ASP A 152 13.64 63.37 -34.01
C ASP A 152 15.08 62.82 -33.90
N THR A 153 15.33 61.89 -32.95
CA THR A 153 16.61 61.21 -32.80
C THR A 153 16.49 59.72 -33.15
N PRO A 154 16.83 59.30 -34.39
CA PRO A 154 16.87 57.88 -34.75
C PRO A 154 18.05 57.22 -34.04
N SER A 155 17.83 56.70 -32.84
CA SER A 155 18.89 56.11 -32.04
C SER A 155 18.69 54.62 -31.79
N ASN A 156 19.50 53.83 -32.50
CA ASN A 156 19.53 52.37 -32.42
C ASN A 156 20.44 51.85 -31.28
N SER A 157 20.91 52.73 -30.38
CA SER A 157 21.88 52.37 -29.35
C SER A 157 21.48 52.86 -27.97
N CYS A 158 21.55 51.96 -26.99
CA CYS A 158 21.29 52.24 -25.58
C CYS A 158 22.26 53.22 -24.91
N SER A 159 23.29 53.71 -25.62
CA SER A 159 24.21 54.72 -25.08
C SER A 159 23.57 56.10 -24.85
N LEU A 160 22.37 56.32 -25.40
CA LEU A 160 21.64 57.59 -25.34
C LEU A 160 20.57 57.65 -24.22
N LEU A 161 20.50 56.64 -23.35
CA LEU A 161 19.60 56.62 -22.19
C LEU A 161 19.98 57.70 -21.17
N ASN A 162 19.14 58.73 -21.05
CA ASN A 162 19.23 59.77 -20.01
C ASN A 162 18.21 59.52 -18.90
N LEU A 163 18.57 59.89 -17.65
CA LEU A 163 17.70 59.79 -16.48
C LEU A 163 16.41 60.61 -16.66
N ASP A 164 16.47 61.74 -17.37
CA ASP A 164 15.30 62.57 -17.65
C ASP A 164 14.26 61.86 -18.52
N TYR A 165 14.70 61.18 -19.59
CA TYR A 165 13.82 60.38 -20.46
C TYR A 165 13.22 59.20 -19.70
N ILE A 166 14.00 58.54 -18.84
CA ILE A 166 13.51 57.43 -18.01
C ILE A 166 12.44 57.92 -17.02
N ASN A 167 12.64 59.07 -16.37
CA ASN A 167 11.65 59.66 -15.46
C ASN A 167 10.38 60.12 -16.19
N MET A 168 10.53 60.71 -17.38
CA MET A 168 9.40 61.10 -18.22
C MET A 168 8.58 59.88 -18.66
N PHE A 169 9.25 58.82 -19.11
CA PHE A 169 8.60 57.57 -19.47
C PHE A 169 7.91 56.91 -18.27
N LYS A 170 8.56 56.89 -17.10
CA LYS A 170 7.96 56.39 -15.86
C LYS A 170 6.66 57.13 -15.50
N SER A 171 6.66 58.47 -15.61
CA SER A 171 5.48 59.29 -15.35
C SER A 171 4.34 58.99 -16.33
N LEU A 172 4.67 58.83 -17.62
CA LEU A 172 3.71 58.45 -18.65
C LEU A 172 3.11 57.06 -18.38
N VAL A 173 3.96 56.09 -18.04
CA VAL A 173 3.54 54.71 -17.73
C VAL A 173 2.62 54.68 -16.50
N LEU A 174 2.96 55.36 -15.40
CA LEU A 174 2.09 55.44 -14.21
C LEU A 174 0.72 56.04 -14.56
N THR A 175 0.70 57.08 -15.39
CA THR A 175 -0.54 57.72 -15.84
C THR A 175 -1.42 56.81 -16.70
N CYS A 176 -0.80 55.95 -17.53
CA CYS A 176 -1.52 55.10 -18.48
C CYS A 176 -1.87 53.70 -17.94
N ILE A 177 -1.21 53.27 -16.86
CA ILE A 177 -1.46 51.97 -16.21
C ILE A 177 -2.56 52.06 -15.15
N GLU A 178 -2.78 53.22 -14.53
CA GLU A 178 -3.85 53.36 -13.54
C GLU A 178 -5.25 53.22 -14.18
N PRO A 179 -6.15 52.38 -13.60
CA PRO A 179 -7.49 52.19 -14.16
C PRO A 179 -8.33 53.47 -13.99
N SER A 180 -8.45 54.25 -15.08
CA SER A 180 -9.32 55.43 -15.18
C SER A 180 -10.50 55.15 -16.14
N PRO A 181 -11.74 55.54 -15.81
CA PRO A 181 -12.90 55.38 -16.68
C PRO A 181 -12.77 56.18 -18.00
N ASP A 182 -11.98 57.25 -18.02
CA ASP A 182 -11.56 57.98 -19.22
C ASP A 182 -10.02 58.09 -19.24
N PRO A 183 -9.30 57.24 -19.99
CA PRO A 183 -7.85 57.34 -20.08
C PRO A 183 -7.44 58.60 -20.87
N PRO A 184 -6.39 59.32 -20.45
CA PRO A 184 -5.86 60.47 -21.18
C PRO A 184 -5.56 60.11 -22.64
N VAL A 185 -5.69 61.08 -23.56
CA VAL A 185 -5.43 60.89 -25.01
C VAL A 185 -4.04 60.30 -25.28
N GLN A 186 -3.06 60.65 -24.42
CA GLN A 186 -1.68 60.13 -24.47
C GLN A 186 -1.60 58.59 -24.29
N CYS A 187 -2.59 57.99 -23.65
CA CYS A 187 -2.67 56.55 -23.39
C CYS A 187 -3.44 55.79 -24.49
N GLN A 188 -4.04 56.50 -25.46
CA GLN A 188 -4.72 55.90 -26.61
C GLN A 188 -3.76 55.59 -27.79
N VAL A 189 -2.48 55.95 -27.66
CA VAL A 189 -1.45 55.74 -28.68
C VAL A 189 -1.10 54.24 -28.79
N PRO A 190 -0.82 53.70 -30.00
CA PRO A 190 -0.51 52.28 -30.19
C PRO A 190 0.60 51.73 -29.27
N ILE A 191 1.63 52.55 -28.98
CA ILE A 191 2.73 52.19 -28.07
C ILE A 191 2.24 51.97 -26.63
N ALA A 192 1.38 52.83 -26.11
CA ALA A 192 0.83 52.68 -24.76
C ALA A 192 0.01 51.38 -24.64
N LYS A 193 -0.77 51.05 -25.68
CA LYS A 193 -1.55 49.81 -25.75
C LYS A 193 -0.67 48.55 -25.88
N GLN A 194 0.44 48.62 -26.59
CA GLN A 194 1.43 47.53 -26.65
C GLN A 194 2.06 47.30 -25.28
N LEU A 195 2.43 48.37 -24.58
CA LEU A 195 3.01 48.30 -23.23
C LEU A 195 2.02 47.68 -22.23
N SER A 196 0.76 48.13 -22.21
CA SER A 196 -0.25 47.59 -21.29
C SER A 196 -0.58 46.13 -21.56
N ASN A 197 -0.67 45.72 -22.84
CA ASN A 197 -1.17 44.40 -23.19
C ASN A 197 -0.08 43.33 -23.35
N MET A 198 1.15 43.75 -23.73
CA MET A 198 2.21 42.82 -24.11
C MET A 198 3.39 42.83 -23.15
N ILE A 199 3.74 43.98 -22.57
CA ILE A 199 4.98 44.14 -21.79
C ILE A 199 4.72 44.15 -20.29
N PHE A 200 3.71 44.87 -19.82
CA PHE A 200 3.44 45.00 -18.39
C PHE A 200 2.44 43.98 -17.89
N GLN A 201 2.58 43.63 -16.61
CA GLN A 201 1.61 42.80 -15.91
C GLN A 201 0.25 43.51 -15.80
N LYS A 202 -0.83 42.75 -15.66
CA LYS A 202 -2.19 43.22 -15.33
C LYS A 202 -2.19 43.90 -13.96
N ILE A 203 -2.92 45.00 -13.86
CA ILE A 203 -2.99 45.80 -12.63
C ILE A 203 -4.46 46.13 -12.34
N GLU A 204 -4.99 45.54 -11.26
CA GLU A 204 -6.37 45.73 -10.80
C GLU A 204 -6.50 46.81 -9.70
N SER A 205 -5.36 47.20 -9.09
CA SER A 205 -5.26 48.17 -8.00
C SER A 205 -4.11 49.15 -8.26
N PRO A 206 -4.14 50.40 -7.74
CA PRO A 206 -3.05 51.36 -7.97
C PRO A 206 -1.68 50.77 -7.61
N VAL A 207 -0.69 51.08 -8.43
CA VAL A 207 0.65 50.46 -8.35
C VAL A 207 1.34 50.87 -7.05
N ASP A 208 1.58 49.90 -6.17
CA ASP A 208 2.45 50.10 -5.01
C ASP A 208 3.90 50.14 -5.48
N ALA A 209 4.53 51.31 -5.35
CA ALA A 209 5.86 51.57 -5.88
C ALA A 209 6.98 50.79 -5.19
N GLU A 210 6.71 50.16 -4.04
CA GLU A 210 7.66 49.33 -3.27
C GLU A 210 7.49 47.81 -3.48
N GLN A 211 6.41 47.36 -4.13
CA GLN A 211 6.16 45.95 -4.40
C GLN A 211 6.90 45.46 -5.66
N PRO A 212 7.26 44.16 -5.72
CA PRO A 212 7.94 43.59 -6.88
C PRO A 212 7.03 43.62 -8.11
N PHE A 213 7.62 43.94 -9.26
CA PHE A 213 6.90 44.16 -10.50
C PHE A 213 7.40 43.22 -11.59
N TYR A 214 6.48 42.53 -12.27
CA TYR A 214 6.79 41.62 -13.37
C TYR A 214 6.53 42.30 -14.72
N PHE A 215 7.42 42.05 -15.67
CA PHE A 215 7.29 42.53 -17.05
C PHE A 215 7.87 41.53 -18.03
N SER A 216 7.42 41.61 -19.28
CA SER A 216 7.85 40.75 -20.38
C SER A 216 8.82 41.48 -21.30
N VAL A 217 9.70 40.72 -21.95
CA VAL A 217 10.53 41.18 -23.07
C VAL A 217 10.30 40.22 -24.22
N ILE A 218 9.96 40.74 -25.39
CA ILE A 218 9.74 39.93 -26.60
C ILE A 218 11.02 39.97 -27.42
N LEU A 219 11.66 38.81 -27.57
CA LEU A 219 12.89 38.67 -28.32
C LEU A 219 12.62 38.69 -29.83
N PRO A 220 13.57 39.20 -30.63
CA PRO A 220 13.45 39.29 -32.08
C PRO A 220 13.67 37.95 -32.80
N ILE A 221 13.45 36.83 -32.10
CA ILE A 221 13.62 35.47 -32.60
C ILE A 221 12.31 34.72 -32.48
N LEU A 222 11.97 33.95 -33.52
CA LEU A 222 10.79 33.09 -33.49
C LEU A 222 10.95 31.99 -32.44
N GLN A 223 9.85 31.37 -32.03
CA GLN A 223 9.85 30.14 -31.25
C GLN A 223 10.09 28.93 -32.18
N SER A 224 10.64 27.85 -31.63
CA SER A 224 10.70 26.56 -32.33
C SER A 224 9.29 26.02 -32.61
N SER A 225 9.05 25.55 -33.84
CA SER A 225 7.74 25.04 -34.28
C SER A 225 7.53 23.55 -33.97
N ASP A 226 8.60 22.76 -33.92
CA ASP A 226 8.55 21.31 -33.66
C ASP A 226 8.92 20.97 -32.20
N GLY A 227 9.52 21.93 -31.48
CA GLY A 227 9.99 21.82 -30.11
C GLY A 227 11.32 21.09 -29.94
N TYR A 228 12.01 20.78 -31.04
CA TYR A 228 13.32 20.11 -31.07
C TYR A 228 14.37 20.92 -31.86
N SER A 229 13.94 21.69 -32.85
CA SER A 229 14.80 22.54 -33.67
C SER A 229 15.53 23.56 -32.81
N ASP A 230 16.82 23.75 -33.08
CA ASP A 230 17.68 24.75 -32.41
C ASP A 230 17.69 24.63 -30.87
N LEU A 231 17.36 23.46 -30.29
CA LEU A 231 17.31 23.22 -28.84
C LEU A 231 18.61 23.64 -28.14
N ALA A 232 19.76 23.29 -28.73
CA ALA A 232 21.08 23.62 -28.16
C ALA A 232 21.34 25.14 -28.08
N PHE A 233 20.89 25.88 -29.09
CA PHE A 233 20.95 27.34 -29.10
C PHE A 233 20.08 27.92 -27.99
N TYR A 234 18.81 27.52 -27.91
CA TYR A 234 17.88 28.05 -26.91
C TYR A 234 18.25 27.66 -25.47
N SER A 235 18.81 26.46 -25.25
CA SER A 235 19.29 26.05 -23.93
C SER A 235 20.49 26.88 -23.48
N SER A 236 21.46 27.10 -24.37
CA SER A 236 22.66 27.91 -24.09
C SER A 236 22.28 29.39 -23.88
N LEU A 237 21.36 29.92 -24.70
CA LEU A 237 20.81 31.26 -24.53
C LEU A 237 20.13 31.43 -23.17
N LEU A 238 19.29 30.47 -22.77
CA LEU A 238 18.60 30.52 -21.48
C LEU A 238 19.60 30.50 -20.31
N GLU A 239 20.60 29.63 -20.37
CA GLU A 239 21.62 29.50 -19.32
C GLU A 239 22.41 30.81 -19.14
N LYS A 240 22.89 31.41 -20.24
CA LYS A 240 23.58 32.71 -20.21
C LYS A 240 22.69 33.82 -19.66
N LEU A 241 21.43 33.89 -20.08
CA LEU A 241 20.49 34.88 -19.56
C LEU A 241 20.21 34.66 -18.06
N GLN A 242 20.06 33.41 -17.60
CA GLN A 242 19.89 33.12 -16.18
C GLN A 242 21.11 33.49 -15.34
N GLU A 243 22.32 33.31 -15.88
CA GLU A 243 23.57 33.69 -15.21
C GLU A 243 23.69 35.22 -15.07
N VAL A 244 23.43 35.96 -16.15
CA VAL A 244 23.50 37.44 -16.17
C VAL A 244 22.40 38.08 -15.31
N TYR A 245 21.21 37.47 -15.24
CA TYR A 245 20.03 38.01 -14.55
C TYR A 245 19.63 37.18 -13.32
N LYS A 246 20.61 36.86 -12.47
CA LYS A 246 20.41 36.15 -11.18
C LYS A 246 20.20 37.08 -9.96
N GLY A 247 20.52 38.37 -10.10
CA GLY A 247 20.55 39.33 -8.98
C GLY A 247 19.17 39.68 -8.40
N ASP A 248 19.14 40.17 -7.16
CA ASP A 248 17.90 40.46 -6.43
C ASP A 248 17.13 41.68 -6.99
N ASP A 249 17.82 42.61 -7.65
CA ASP A 249 17.22 43.82 -8.24
C ASP A 249 16.42 43.53 -9.52
N LEU A 250 16.96 42.63 -10.36
CA LEU A 250 16.38 42.23 -11.64
C LEU A 250 16.72 40.76 -11.89
N LYS A 251 15.67 39.93 -11.90
CA LYS A 251 15.79 38.47 -12.02
C LYS A 251 14.98 37.93 -13.19
N LEU A 252 15.56 37.02 -13.98
CA LEU A 252 14.81 36.26 -14.98
C LEU A 252 13.96 35.18 -14.29
N MET A 253 12.66 35.20 -14.52
CA MET A 253 11.69 34.28 -13.89
C MET A 253 11.14 33.26 -14.88
N GLY A 254 10.79 33.69 -16.10
CA GLY A 254 10.12 32.84 -17.09
C GLY A 254 10.70 33.01 -18.48
N ALA A 255 10.58 31.97 -19.31
CA ALA A 255 10.97 32.01 -20.72
C ALA A 255 10.03 31.17 -21.57
N GLN A 256 9.84 31.55 -22.83
CA GLN A 256 9.04 30.80 -23.82
C GLN A 256 9.76 30.81 -25.18
N PHE A 257 10.39 29.69 -25.52
CA PHE A 257 11.17 29.50 -26.76
C PHE A 257 10.61 28.41 -27.68
N GLY A 258 9.55 27.71 -27.26
CA GLY A 258 8.97 26.58 -28.01
C GLY A 258 9.69 25.23 -27.84
N VAL A 259 10.87 25.18 -27.21
CA VAL A 259 11.71 23.96 -27.12
C VAL A 259 11.48 23.08 -25.88
N LYS A 260 10.42 23.32 -25.09
CA LYS A 260 10.12 22.58 -23.84
C LYS A 260 10.07 21.06 -24.07
N ALA A 261 9.54 20.63 -25.23
CA ALA A 261 9.42 19.22 -25.59
C ALA A 261 10.77 18.51 -25.74
N GLY A 262 11.71 19.09 -26.48
CA GLY A 262 13.06 18.57 -26.64
C GLY A 262 13.84 18.58 -25.33
N LEU A 263 13.74 19.68 -24.56
CA LEU A 263 14.41 19.80 -23.27
C LEU A 263 13.98 18.70 -22.29
N PHE A 264 12.67 18.44 -22.18
CA PHE A 264 12.17 17.37 -21.31
C PHE A 264 12.75 16.01 -21.64
N VAL A 265 12.93 15.68 -22.93
CA VAL A 265 13.54 14.40 -23.33
C VAL A 265 15.00 14.35 -22.89
N GLN A 266 15.75 15.46 -23.01
CA GLN A 266 17.13 15.56 -22.55
C GLN A 266 17.25 15.43 -21.02
N GLU A 267 16.39 16.14 -20.27
CA GLU A 267 16.34 16.06 -18.80
C GLU A 267 15.93 14.66 -18.33
N LEU A 268 14.97 14.02 -19.01
CA LEU A 268 14.54 12.66 -18.73
C LEU A 268 15.68 11.64 -18.87
N GLN A 269 16.57 11.81 -19.86
CA GLN A 269 17.78 10.99 -19.97
C GLN A 269 18.76 11.24 -18.81
N GLY A 270 18.81 12.46 -18.28
CA GLY A 270 19.51 12.79 -17.02
C GLY A 270 18.93 12.02 -15.84
N ASP A 271 17.61 12.06 -15.67
CA ASP A 271 16.92 11.42 -14.56
C ASP A 271 17.01 9.88 -14.61
N VAL A 272 16.98 9.29 -15.81
CA VAL A 272 17.23 7.84 -15.98
C VAL A 272 18.64 7.48 -15.52
N ARG A 273 19.66 8.32 -15.76
CA ARG A 273 21.02 8.10 -15.24
C ARG A 273 21.05 8.16 -13.71
N LEU A 274 20.29 9.06 -13.07
CA LEU A 274 20.12 9.07 -11.61
C LEU A 274 19.46 7.78 -11.10
N GLY A 275 18.47 7.28 -11.83
CA GLY A 275 17.85 5.97 -11.57
C GLY A 275 18.86 4.83 -11.56
N VAL A 276 19.78 4.79 -12.54
CA VAL A 276 20.87 3.78 -12.57
C VAL A 276 21.78 3.88 -11.34
N ILE A 277 22.07 5.09 -10.85
CA ILE A 277 22.86 5.28 -9.62
C ILE A 277 22.11 4.69 -8.40
N ALA A 278 20.80 4.88 -8.32
CA ALA A 278 19.98 4.27 -7.27
C ALA A 278 20.02 2.72 -7.35
N VAL A 279 19.95 2.14 -8.55
CA VAL A 279 20.11 0.68 -8.75
C VAL A 279 21.46 0.18 -8.23
N ILE A 280 22.55 0.87 -8.56
CA ILE A 280 23.89 0.50 -8.10
C ILE A 280 23.98 0.53 -6.57
N LEU A 281 23.34 1.50 -5.92
CA LEU A 281 23.29 1.58 -4.46
C LEU A 281 22.53 0.39 -3.86
N VAL A 282 21.39 0.00 -4.41
CA VAL A 282 20.63 -1.17 -3.95
C VAL A 282 21.47 -2.44 -4.10
N ILE A 283 22.16 -2.61 -5.23
CA ILE A 283 23.08 -3.74 -5.45
C ILE A 283 24.20 -3.75 -4.40
N LEU A 284 24.74 -2.58 -4.04
CA LEU A 284 25.75 -2.46 -2.98
C LEU A 284 25.19 -2.89 -1.62
N ILE A 285 23.95 -2.52 -1.28
CA ILE A 285 23.29 -2.94 -0.03
C ILE A 285 23.10 -4.47 -0.01
N ILE A 286 22.66 -5.06 -1.12
CA ILE A 286 22.54 -6.53 -1.26
C ILE A 286 23.90 -7.20 -1.10
N LEU A 287 24.96 -6.64 -1.69
CA LEU A 287 26.32 -7.17 -1.57
C LEU A 287 26.80 -7.15 -0.12
N LEU A 288 26.62 -6.03 0.57
CA LEU A 288 27.00 -5.86 1.97
C LEU A 288 26.26 -6.83 2.89
N TYR A 289 24.97 -7.08 2.63
CA TYR A 289 24.17 -8.00 3.43
C TYR A 289 24.51 -9.47 3.18
N THR A 290 24.65 -9.87 1.92
CA THR A 290 24.78 -11.27 1.51
C THR A 290 26.21 -11.81 1.59
N ASP A 291 27.22 -10.92 1.63
CA ASP A 291 28.66 -11.23 1.58
C ASP A 291 29.06 -12.16 0.41
N SER A 292 28.23 -12.24 -0.63
CA SER A 292 28.42 -13.11 -1.79
C SER A 292 28.21 -12.33 -3.09
N LEU A 293 29.31 -12.14 -3.83
CA LEU A 293 29.29 -11.49 -5.15
C LEU A 293 28.43 -12.27 -6.15
N PHE A 294 28.50 -13.61 -6.11
CA PHE A 294 27.73 -14.47 -7.01
C PHE A 294 26.22 -14.36 -6.75
N PHE A 295 25.81 -14.42 -5.48
CA PHE A 295 24.41 -14.31 -5.10
C PHE A 295 23.85 -12.92 -5.48
N THR A 296 24.61 -11.87 -5.19
CA THR A 296 24.26 -10.49 -5.58
C THR A 296 24.15 -10.34 -7.10
N PHE A 297 25.07 -10.94 -7.85
CA PHE A 297 25.02 -10.95 -9.32
C PHE A 297 23.76 -11.65 -9.83
N CYS A 298 23.38 -12.80 -9.26
CA CYS A 298 22.17 -13.52 -9.67
C CYS A 298 20.90 -12.69 -9.45
N ILE A 299 20.78 -12.01 -8.30
CA ILE A 299 19.63 -11.13 -8.00
C ILE A 299 19.63 -9.90 -8.91
N SER A 300 20.79 -9.28 -9.11
CA SER A 300 20.88 -8.11 -10.01
C SER A 300 20.52 -8.50 -11.44
N ALA A 301 20.97 -9.67 -11.89
CA ALA A 301 20.65 -10.21 -13.21
C ALA A 301 19.17 -10.58 -13.34
N SER A 302 18.53 -11.13 -12.30
CA SER A 302 17.09 -11.43 -12.33
C SER A 302 16.25 -10.16 -12.42
N LEU A 303 16.61 -9.11 -11.66
CA LEU A 303 15.96 -7.80 -11.72
C LEU A 303 16.11 -7.13 -13.10
N LEU A 304 17.30 -7.18 -13.70
CA LEU A 304 17.50 -6.62 -15.05
C LEU A 304 16.81 -7.46 -16.14
N LEU A 305 16.82 -8.78 -15.99
CA LEU A 305 16.14 -9.69 -16.91
C LEU A 305 14.63 -9.52 -16.84
N SER A 306 14.05 -9.27 -15.67
CA SER A 306 12.61 -9.04 -15.53
C SER A 306 12.15 -7.82 -16.34
N ILE A 307 12.92 -6.74 -16.33
CA ILE A 307 12.68 -5.53 -17.15
C ILE A 307 12.69 -5.88 -18.64
N GLY A 308 13.70 -6.62 -19.10
CA GLY A 308 13.83 -7.01 -20.51
C GLY A 308 12.72 -7.95 -20.99
N VAL A 309 12.37 -8.97 -20.20
CA VAL A 309 11.31 -9.93 -20.53
C VAL A 309 9.95 -9.23 -20.49
N ALA A 310 9.68 -8.35 -19.52
CA ALA A 310 8.45 -7.58 -19.46
C ALA A 310 8.29 -6.67 -20.69
N PHE A 311 9.38 -6.03 -21.13
CA PHE A 311 9.39 -5.23 -22.35
C PHE A 311 9.11 -6.07 -23.61
N PHE A 312 9.67 -7.29 -23.69
CA PHE A 312 9.38 -8.23 -24.77
C PHE A 312 7.90 -8.66 -24.77
N VAL A 313 7.34 -9.01 -23.61
CA VAL A 313 5.91 -9.35 -23.48
C VAL A 313 5.03 -8.17 -23.90
N TYR A 314 5.37 -6.96 -23.45
CA TYR A 314 4.62 -5.74 -23.77
C TYR A 314 4.60 -5.42 -25.29
N THR A 315 5.77 -5.48 -25.93
CA THR A 315 5.92 -5.06 -27.33
C THR A 315 5.59 -6.15 -28.34
N VAL A 316 6.01 -7.40 -28.07
CA VAL A 316 5.91 -8.52 -29.02
C VAL A 316 4.65 -9.34 -28.78
N ILE A 317 4.33 -9.68 -27.52
CA ILE A 317 3.17 -10.53 -27.20
C ILE A 317 1.88 -9.71 -27.22
N PHE A 318 1.84 -8.57 -26.52
CA PHE A 318 0.66 -7.71 -26.52
C PHE A 318 0.60 -6.78 -27.74
N GLY A 319 1.68 -6.65 -28.52
CA GLY A 319 1.70 -5.84 -29.75
C GLY A 319 1.61 -4.32 -29.50
N VAL A 320 1.87 -3.85 -28.29
CA VAL A 320 1.75 -2.44 -27.93
C VAL A 320 3.00 -1.68 -28.35
N LYS A 321 2.88 -0.86 -29.41
CA LYS A 321 4.00 -0.06 -29.96
C LYS A 321 4.25 1.24 -29.21
N PHE A 322 3.24 1.77 -28.52
CA PHE A 322 3.35 3.02 -27.79
C PHE A 322 3.99 2.77 -26.42
N PHE A 323 5.12 3.42 -26.12
CA PHE A 323 5.82 3.27 -24.85
C PHE A 323 5.91 4.63 -24.14
N PRO A 324 5.00 4.95 -23.20
CA PRO A 324 5.01 6.24 -22.51
C PRO A 324 6.19 6.34 -21.53
N PHE A 325 6.65 7.57 -21.27
CA PHE A 325 7.77 7.80 -20.34
C PHE A 325 7.47 7.32 -18.91
N LEU A 326 6.20 7.27 -18.50
CA LEU A 326 5.79 6.72 -17.20
C LEU A 326 6.23 5.26 -17.02
N ASN A 327 6.38 4.48 -18.10
CA ASN A 327 6.89 3.10 -18.01
C ASN A 327 8.34 3.04 -17.49
N LEU A 328 9.13 4.09 -17.68
CA LEU A 328 10.48 4.19 -17.12
C LEU A 328 10.46 4.26 -15.59
N LEU A 329 9.39 4.83 -15.02
CA LEU A 329 9.21 4.91 -13.57
C LEU A 329 8.98 3.53 -12.96
N ALA A 330 8.28 2.63 -13.67
CA ALA A 330 8.09 1.25 -13.24
C ALA A 330 9.42 0.49 -13.15
N MET A 331 10.38 0.76 -14.06
CA MET A 331 11.71 0.14 -14.01
C MET A 331 12.46 0.52 -12.73
N VAL A 332 12.38 1.80 -12.33
CA VAL A 332 13.02 2.30 -11.12
C VAL A 332 12.35 1.72 -9.87
N LEU A 333 11.02 1.65 -9.87
CA LEU A 333 10.24 1.16 -8.74
C LEU A 333 10.49 -0.32 -8.45
N VAL A 334 10.63 -1.15 -9.49
CA VAL A 334 10.91 -2.60 -9.32
C VAL A 334 12.23 -2.85 -8.63
N VAL A 335 13.25 -2.03 -8.90
CA VAL A 335 14.55 -2.20 -8.22
C VAL A 335 14.46 -1.78 -6.75
N ALA A 336 13.66 -0.77 -6.45
CA ALA A 336 13.47 -0.31 -5.07
C ALA A 336 12.63 -1.28 -4.21
N VAL A 337 11.73 -2.04 -4.84
CA VAL A 337 10.86 -3.02 -4.17
C VAL A 337 11.49 -4.41 -4.24
N GLY A 338 11.71 -4.96 -5.44
CA GLY A 338 12.03 -6.37 -5.68
C GLY A 338 13.35 -6.92 -5.12
N ALA A 339 14.10 -6.14 -4.34
CA ALA A 339 15.19 -6.63 -3.50
C ALA A 339 14.70 -7.16 -2.13
N ASP A 340 13.51 -6.76 -1.69
CA ASP A 340 12.81 -7.19 -0.47
C ASP A 340 12.77 -8.72 -0.31
N ASP A 341 12.32 -9.41 -1.35
CA ASP A 341 12.14 -10.85 -1.45
C ASP A 341 13.47 -11.57 -1.26
N ALA A 342 14.55 -11.01 -1.80
CA ALA A 342 15.89 -11.54 -1.63
C ALA A 342 16.38 -11.46 -0.17
N PHE A 343 16.10 -10.33 0.51
CA PHE A 343 16.48 -10.14 1.91
C PHE A 343 15.74 -11.13 2.81
N LEU A 344 14.42 -11.30 2.60
CA LEU A 344 13.61 -12.23 3.38
C LEU A 344 14.07 -13.68 3.20
N PHE A 345 14.27 -14.12 1.95
CA PHE A 345 14.66 -15.49 1.65
C PHE A 345 16.04 -15.84 2.24
N MET A 346 17.02 -14.94 2.08
CA MET A 346 18.38 -15.14 2.59
C MET A 346 18.42 -15.16 4.12
N TYR A 347 17.61 -14.32 4.78
CA TYR A 347 17.51 -14.30 6.23
C TYR A 347 17.00 -15.63 6.79
N GLN A 348 15.89 -16.16 6.24
CA GLN A 348 15.32 -17.43 6.69
C GLN A 348 16.30 -18.59 6.51
N TYR A 349 17.01 -18.62 5.37
CA TYR A 349 18.04 -19.63 5.12
C TYR A 349 19.19 -19.56 6.14
N ARG A 350 19.72 -18.36 6.42
CA ARG A 350 20.81 -18.17 7.40
C ARG A 350 20.38 -18.58 8.80
N LYS A 351 19.18 -18.19 9.22
CA LYS A 351 18.62 -18.55 10.53
C LYS A 351 18.50 -20.06 10.70
N HIS A 352 17.97 -20.77 9.70
CA HIS A 352 17.92 -22.23 9.72
C HIS A 352 19.33 -22.85 9.85
N LYS A 353 20.30 -22.33 9.09
CA LYS A 353 21.69 -22.80 9.14
C LYS A 353 22.32 -22.61 10.52
N GLU A 354 22.06 -21.49 11.20
CA GLU A 354 22.53 -21.23 12.56
C GLU A 354 21.88 -22.15 13.60
N ASP A 355 20.57 -22.35 13.51
CA ASP A 355 19.83 -23.21 14.45
C ASP A 355 20.18 -24.69 14.25
N ALA A 356 20.39 -25.13 13.00
CA ALA A 356 20.98 -26.43 12.70
C ALA A 356 22.39 -26.53 13.31
N CYS A 357 23.26 -25.54 13.14
CA CYS A 357 24.61 -25.58 13.72
C CYS A 357 24.58 -25.72 15.25
N LYS A 358 23.68 -25.03 15.97
CA LYS A 358 23.50 -25.16 17.43
C LYS A 358 23.01 -26.56 17.85
N LYS A 359 22.09 -27.15 17.08
CA LYS A 359 21.48 -28.46 17.38
C LYS A 359 22.44 -29.63 17.12
N TRP A 360 23.29 -29.49 16.11
CA TRP A 360 24.17 -30.57 15.62
C TRP A 360 25.64 -30.44 16.07
N SER A 361 26.10 -29.25 16.47
CA SER A 361 27.43 -29.01 17.07
C SER A 361 27.79 -29.97 18.22
N PRO A 362 26.88 -30.30 19.17
CA PRO A 362 27.18 -31.26 20.23
C PRO A 362 27.27 -32.72 19.75
N VAL A 363 26.60 -33.06 18.65
CA VAL A 363 26.52 -34.42 18.09
C VAL A 363 27.71 -34.72 17.21
N LEU A 364 28.16 -33.74 16.43
CA LEU A 364 29.37 -33.83 15.59
C LEU A 364 30.67 -33.79 16.43
N LEU A 365 30.70 -33.11 17.58
CA LEU A 365 31.85 -33.18 18.50
C LEU A 365 32.02 -34.55 19.17
N ASN A 366 30.99 -35.40 19.14
CA ASN A 366 31.02 -36.77 19.67
C ASN A 366 31.34 -37.83 18.60
N CYS A 367 31.48 -37.44 17.33
CA CYS A 367 31.93 -38.34 16.26
C CYS A 367 33.45 -38.22 16.11
N ASP A 368 34.15 -39.04 16.89
CA ASP A 368 35.52 -39.53 16.76
C ASP A 368 36.69 -38.55 16.50
N LEU A 369 37.43 -38.29 17.59
CA LEU A 369 38.88 -38.05 17.55
C LEU A 369 39.70 -39.37 17.68
N ASN A 370 39.08 -40.54 17.49
CA ASN A 370 39.75 -41.83 17.76
C ASN A 370 39.55 -42.96 16.72
N SER A 371 38.96 -42.72 15.55
CA SER A 371 38.97 -43.72 14.47
C SER A 371 39.87 -43.29 13.31
N THR A 372 40.98 -44.02 13.16
CA THR A 372 41.85 -43.97 11.99
C THR A 372 41.27 -44.88 10.92
N LYS A 373 40.35 -44.38 10.08
CA LYS A 373 39.95 -45.04 8.83
C LYS A 373 39.67 -44.04 7.70
N ASP A 374 40.34 -44.27 6.58
CA ASP A 374 40.12 -43.80 5.20
C ASP A 374 39.52 -42.39 4.95
N SER A 375 40.42 -41.46 4.64
CA SER A 375 40.19 -40.05 4.25
C SER A 375 39.27 -39.77 3.05
N SER A 376 38.72 -40.79 2.37
CA SER A 376 37.72 -40.64 1.31
C SER A 376 36.28 -40.83 1.79
N SER A 377 36.05 -41.71 2.78
CA SER A 377 34.71 -42.00 3.33
C SER A 377 34.17 -40.80 4.11
N ASP A 378 35.03 -40.17 4.91
CA ASP A 378 34.67 -38.99 5.72
C ASP A 378 34.29 -37.77 4.85
N LYS A 379 34.82 -37.69 3.62
CA LYS A 379 34.49 -36.60 2.68
C LYS A 379 33.12 -36.80 2.05
N ASP A 380 32.76 -38.04 1.72
CA ASP A 380 31.46 -38.35 1.13
C ASP A 380 30.34 -38.20 2.16
N GLU A 381 30.57 -38.64 3.41
CA GLU A 381 29.61 -38.44 4.52
C GLU A 381 29.46 -36.95 4.90
N LEU A 382 30.54 -36.17 4.91
CA LEU A 382 30.49 -34.73 5.17
C LEU A 382 29.78 -33.97 4.02
N MET A 383 30.00 -34.39 2.77
CA MET A 383 29.31 -33.84 1.60
C MET A 383 27.82 -34.21 1.58
N GLU A 384 27.45 -35.42 2.00
CA GLU A 384 26.06 -35.84 2.15
C GLU A 384 25.36 -35.10 3.30
N TYR A 385 26.06 -34.84 4.40
CA TYR A 385 25.59 -33.99 5.50
C TYR A 385 25.35 -32.54 5.05
N HIS A 386 26.31 -31.92 4.35
CA HIS A 386 26.12 -30.59 3.78
C HIS A 386 24.96 -30.55 2.80
N ARG A 387 24.83 -31.56 1.93
CA ARG A 387 23.70 -31.66 0.99
C ARG A 387 22.36 -31.72 1.72
N ARG A 388 22.23 -32.57 2.75
CA ARG A 388 21.00 -32.69 3.56
C ARG A 388 20.66 -31.40 4.29
N ASN A 389 21.67 -30.71 4.84
CA ASN A 389 21.47 -29.44 5.54
C ASN A 389 21.02 -28.33 4.58
N VAL A 390 21.63 -28.23 3.40
CA VAL A 390 21.22 -27.29 2.34
C VAL A 390 19.79 -27.58 1.88
N THR A 391 19.46 -28.84 1.61
CA THR A 391 18.09 -29.20 1.16
C THR A 391 17.04 -28.95 2.24
N SER A 392 17.35 -29.24 3.51
CA SER A 392 16.47 -28.97 4.64
C SER A 392 16.26 -27.46 4.83
N GLY A 393 17.35 -26.69 4.85
CA GLY A 393 17.28 -25.24 5.02
C GLY A 393 16.61 -24.53 3.85
N LEU A 394 16.81 -25.03 2.62
CA LEU A 394 16.12 -24.51 1.45
C LEU A 394 14.62 -24.82 1.47
N SER A 395 14.24 -26.05 1.85
CA SER A 395 12.83 -26.43 1.99
C SER A 395 12.12 -25.59 3.05
N ASP A 396 12.79 -25.37 4.19
CA ASP A 396 12.27 -24.56 5.28
C ASP A 396 12.12 -23.09 4.86
N ALA A 397 13.20 -22.48 4.32
CA ALA A 397 13.18 -21.11 3.83
C ALA A 397 12.14 -20.90 2.72
N LEU A 398 12.01 -21.83 1.77
CA LEU A 398 11.02 -21.71 0.68
C LEU A 398 9.59 -21.83 1.20
N SER A 399 9.31 -22.75 2.13
CA SER A 399 7.97 -22.92 2.70
C SER A 399 7.47 -21.67 3.43
N HIS A 400 8.37 -20.95 4.09
CA HIS A 400 8.05 -19.72 4.83
C HIS A 400 8.09 -18.45 3.97
N ALA A 401 9.11 -18.30 3.12
CA ALA A 401 9.29 -17.08 2.33
C ALA A 401 8.43 -17.06 1.06
N ALA A 402 8.17 -18.20 0.39
CA ALA A 402 7.45 -18.20 -0.89
C ALA A 402 6.03 -17.67 -0.79
N VAL A 403 5.34 -17.97 0.32
CA VAL A 403 4.00 -17.43 0.59
C VAL A 403 4.08 -15.93 0.74
N ALA A 404 5.00 -15.42 1.57
CA ALA A 404 5.17 -13.99 1.80
C ALA A 404 5.52 -13.24 0.49
N MET A 405 6.54 -13.70 -0.25
CA MET A 405 6.97 -13.12 -1.54
C MET A 405 5.86 -13.15 -2.60
N PHE A 406 5.02 -14.19 -2.60
CA PHE A 406 3.87 -14.25 -3.51
C PHE A 406 2.86 -13.14 -3.21
N VAL A 407 2.54 -12.91 -1.92
CA VAL A 407 1.54 -11.90 -1.55
C VAL A 407 2.00 -10.50 -1.92
N THR A 408 3.25 -10.17 -1.59
CA THR A 408 3.83 -8.83 -1.80
C THR A 408 3.86 -8.49 -3.28
N SER A 409 4.36 -9.42 -4.10
CA SER A 409 4.36 -9.31 -5.56
C SER A 409 2.95 -9.27 -6.15
N ALA A 410 2.02 -10.12 -5.70
CA ALA A 410 0.65 -10.18 -6.23
C ALA A 410 -0.16 -8.92 -5.91
N THR A 411 -0.09 -8.43 -4.67
CA THR A 411 -0.81 -7.21 -4.25
C THR A 411 -0.30 -5.97 -4.99
N THR A 412 1.01 -5.88 -5.21
CA THR A 412 1.63 -4.83 -6.03
C THR A 412 1.23 -4.94 -7.50
N ALA A 413 1.26 -6.14 -8.09
CA ALA A 413 0.87 -6.37 -9.48
C ALA A 413 -0.61 -6.04 -9.74
N VAL A 414 -1.50 -6.41 -8.81
CA VAL A 414 -2.94 -6.11 -8.87
C VAL A 414 -3.19 -4.61 -8.83
N ALA A 415 -2.51 -3.87 -7.97
CA ALA A 415 -2.65 -2.42 -7.90
C ALA A 415 -2.24 -1.75 -9.22
N PHE A 416 -1.15 -2.22 -9.85
CA PHE A 416 -0.80 -1.75 -11.19
C PHE A 416 -1.82 -2.13 -12.25
N PHE A 417 -2.35 -3.35 -12.19
CA PHE A 417 -3.33 -3.83 -13.14
C PHE A 417 -4.66 -3.07 -13.06
N ALA A 418 -5.03 -2.56 -11.87
CA ALA A 418 -6.23 -1.72 -11.71
C ALA A 418 -6.22 -0.48 -12.61
N ASN A 419 -5.04 0.07 -12.95
CA ASN A 419 -4.91 1.20 -13.88
C ASN A 419 -5.33 0.86 -15.32
N PHE A 420 -5.48 -0.41 -15.67
CA PHE A 420 -6.04 -0.83 -16.97
C PHE A 420 -7.50 -0.38 -17.14
N VAL A 421 -8.25 -0.25 -16.04
CA VAL A 421 -9.65 0.19 -16.05
C VAL A 421 -9.77 1.69 -16.39
N SER A 422 -8.71 2.47 -16.18
CA SER A 422 -8.71 3.90 -16.49
C SER A 422 -8.95 4.17 -17.97
N ASP A 423 -9.67 5.25 -18.31
CA ASP A 423 -9.91 5.68 -19.69
C ASP A 423 -8.71 6.41 -20.33
N ILE A 424 -7.67 6.68 -19.54
CA ILE A 424 -6.47 7.40 -19.97
C ILE A 424 -5.43 6.40 -20.51
N MET A 425 -5.02 6.59 -21.75
CA MET A 425 -4.15 5.64 -22.47
C MET A 425 -2.79 5.44 -21.81
N VAL A 426 -2.15 6.51 -21.34
CA VAL A 426 -0.86 6.42 -20.63
C VAL A 426 -0.96 5.59 -19.35
N LEU A 427 -2.07 5.71 -18.60
CA LEU A 427 -2.30 4.92 -17.39
C LEU A 427 -2.55 3.45 -17.70
N ARG A 428 -3.30 3.13 -18.76
CA ARG A 428 -3.48 1.75 -19.25
C ARG A 428 -2.15 1.11 -19.61
N CYS A 429 -1.34 1.82 -20.40
CA CYS A 429 -0.03 1.34 -20.85
C CYS A 429 0.92 1.11 -19.68
N PHE A 430 0.96 2.03 -18.72
CA PHE A 430 1.71 1.91 -17.49
C PHE A 430 1.26 0.71 -16.65
N GLY A 431 -0.05 0.55 -16.44
CA GLY A 431 -0.61 -0.56 -15.67
C GLY A 431 -0.28 -1.93 -16.25
N ILE A 432 -0.39 -2.09 -17.58
CA ILE A 432 -0.04 -3.35 -18.28
C ILE A 432 1.45 -3.65 -18.11
N TYR A 433 2.33 -2.67 -18.36
CA TYR A 433 3.77 -2.88 -18.28
C TYR A 433 4.23 -3.17 -16.85
N ALA A 434 3.82 -2.35 -15.88
CA ALA A 434 4.23 -2.49 -14.49
C ALA A 434 3.70 -3.78 -13.84
N SER A 435 2.45 -4.18 -14.10
CA SER A 435 1.89 -5.45 -13.58
C SER A 435 2.62 -6.68 -14.15
N THR A 436 2.86 -6.69 -15.46
CA THR A 436 3.61 -7.77 -16.13
C THR A 436 5.04 -7.87 -15.59
N LEU A 437 5.67 -6.72 -15.37
CA LEU A 437 7.02 -6.63 -14.80
C LEU A 437 7.10 -7.22 -13.38
N MET A 438 6.12 -6.93 -12.51
CA MET A 438 6.07 -7.51 -11.17
C MET A 438 5.86 -9.02 -11.18
N ILE A 439 4.96 -9.53 -12.04
CA ILE A 439 4.70 -10.97 -12.16
C ILE A 439 5.94 -11.71 -12.64
N ILE A 440 6.62 -11.18 -13.67
CA ILE A 440 7.86 -11.78 -14.18
C ILE A 440 8.96 -11.71 -13.13
N ASN A 441 9.08 -10.59 -12.41
CA ASN A 441 10.06 -10.46 -11.33
C ASN A 441 9.88 -11.57 -10.29
N TYR A 442 8.66 -11.78 -9.80
CA TYR A 442 8.34 -12.85 -8.85
C TYR A 442 8.74 -14.24 -9.39
N ILE A 443 8.36 -14.56 -10.64
CA ILE A 443 8.68 -15.85 -11.26
C ILE A 443 10.20 -16.05 -11.37
N LEU A 444 10.95 -15.01 -11.74
CA LEU A 444 12.40 -15.08 -11.81
C LEU A 444 13.02 -15.21 -10.42
N MET A 445 12.51 -14.50 -9.42
CA MET A 445 13.02 -14.57 -8.05
C MET A 445 12.82 -15.94 -7.43
N ILE A 446 11.62 -16.53 -7.52
CA ILE A 446 11.35 -17.85 -6.93
C ILE A 446 12.13 -18.99 -7.60
N THR A 447 12.54 -18.82 -8.86
CA THR A 447 13.32 -19.81 -9.60
C THR A 447 14.84 -19.63 -9.43
N ILE A 448 15.35 -18.40 -9.45
CA ILE A 448 16.78 -18.09 -9.40
C ILE A 448 17.31 -18.11 -7.96
N LEU A 449 16.56 -17.61 -6.97
CA LEU A 449 17.04 -17.52 -5.58
C LEU A 449 17.46 -18.88 -5.01
N PRO A 450 16.66 -19.97 -5.13
CA PRO A 450 17.07 -21.28 -4.62
C PRO A 450 18.35 -21.80 -5.29
N ALA A 451 18.45 -21.64 -6.62
CA ALA A 451 19.63 -22.04 -7.38
C ALA A 451 20.87 -21.24 -6.97
N ALA A 452 20.72 -19.93 -6.72
CA ALA A 452 21.80 -19.06 -6.29
C ALA A 452 22.34 -19.45 -4.90
N ILE A 453 21.46 -19.84 -3.95
CA ILE A 453 21.88 -20.34 -2.63
C ILE A 453 22.64 -21.66 -2.76
N ILE A 454 22.13 -22.63 -3.53
CA ILE A 454 22.79 -23.93 -3.71
C ILE A 454 24.21 -23.75 -4.23
N VAL A 455 24.42 -22.90 -5.23
CA VAL A 455 25.74 -22.64 -5.80
C VAL A 455 26.64 -21.84 -4.84
N SER A 456 26.07 -20.87 -4.12
CA SER A 456 26.84 -20.06 -3.16
C SER A 456 27.31 -20.88 -1.95
N ASP A 457 26.56 -21.90 -1.53
CA ASP A 457 26.92 -22.76 -0.38
C ASP A 457 27.80 -23.96 -0.79
N ALA A 458 27.85 -24.31 -2.08
CA ALA A 458 28.66 -25.43 -2.61
C ALA A 458 30.18 -25.16 -2.71
N GLU A 459 30.67 -24.01 -2.24
CA GLU A 459 32.10 -23.61 -2.27
C GLU A 459 32.85 -23.92 -3.59
N ILE A 460 32.29 -23.58 -4.75
CA ILE A 460 33.11 -23.57 -5.98
C ILE A 460 34.03 -22.34 -5.89
N LYS A 461 35.33 -22.59 -5.58
CA LYS A 461 36.47 -21.65 -5.54
C LYS A 461 36.68 -20.74 -6.77
N SER A 462 35.78 -20.69 -7.74
CA SER A 462 36.06 -20.11 -9.06
C SER A 462 35.86 -18.61 -9.17
N PHE A 463 35.26 -17.90 -8.19
CA PHE A 463 34.95 -16.47 -8.38
C PHE A 463 35.12 -15.56 -7.15
N THR A 464 36.09 -15.85 -6.27
CA THR A 464 36.59 -14.83 -5.32
C THR A 464 37.75 -14.06 -5.97
N MET A 465 37.48 -12.84 -6.41
CA MET A 465 38.47 -11.90 -6.95
C MET A 465 39.63 -11.66 -5.96
N SER A 466 40.82 -11.37 -6.48
CA SER A 466 42.11 -11.22 -5.78
C SER A 466 42.05 -10.62 -4.36
N ARG A 467 42.61 -11.37 -3.40
CA ARG A 467 42.64 -11.15 -1.93
C ARG A 467 43.35 -9.87 -1.44
N SER A 468 43.92 -9.03 -2.32
CA SER A 468 44.84 -7.96 -1.89
C SER A 468 44.21 -6.59 -1.64
N PHE A 469 43.16 -6.18 -2.37
CA PHE A 469 42.55 -4.84 -2.23
C PHE A 469 41.23 -4.87 -1.44
N ILE A 470 40.52 -6.00 -1.50
CA ILE A 470 39.23 -6.20 -0.84
C ILE A 470 39.38 -6.61 0.64
N SER A 471 40.53 -7.17 1.07
CA SER A 471 40.68 -7.68 2.44
C SER A 471 40.66 -6.60 3.53
N GLY A 472 41.25 -5.42 3.26
CA GLY A 472 41.22 -4.29 4.19
C GLY A 472 39.83 -3.67 4.35
N PHE A 473 39.13 -3.45 3.23
CA PHE A 473 37.74 -2.95 3.24
C PHE A 473 36.78 -4.00 3.81
N LYS A 474 36.93 -5.28 3.45
CA LYS A 474 36.10 -6.38 3.96
C LYS A 474 36.28 -6.61 5.46
N SER A 475 37.49 -6.45 6.01
CA SER A 475 37.70 -6.54 7.46
C SER A 475 37.03 -5.40 8.21
N TRP A 476 37.14 -4.15 7.71
CA TRP A 476 36.49 -3.00 8.34
C TRP A 476 34.97 -3.07 8.23
N VAL A 477 34.44 -3.42 7.05
CA VAL A 477 33.01 -3.61 6.81
C VAL A 477 32.44 -4.79 7.60
N SER A 478 33.16 -5.91 7.71
CA SER A 478 32.72 -7.06 8.51
C SER A 478 32.64 -6.73 10.00
N ILE A 479 33.60 -5.96 10.52
CA ILE A 479 33.56 -5.49 11.92
C ILE A 479 32.36 -4.56 12.14
N PHE A 480 32.16 -3.59 11.25
CA PHE A 480 31.00 -2.69 11.29
C PHE A 480 29.68 -3.48 11.20
N TRP A 481 29.58 -4.44 10.29
CA TRP A 481 28.37 -5.21 10.06
C TRP A 481 28.06 -6.17 11.21
N ASN A 482 29.08 -6.80 11.81
CA ASN A 482 28.89 -7.64 13.00
C ASN A 482 28.44 -6.80 14.21
N ALA A 483 29.00 -5.60 14.39
CA ALA A 483 28.58 -4.68 15.43
C ALA A 483 27.14 -4.15 15.19
N ALA A 484 26.81 -3.84 13.93
CA ALA A 484 25.48 -3.41 13.53
C ALA A 484 24.45 -4.55 13.68
N ALA A 485 24.77 -5.77 13.24
CA ALA A 485 23.91 -6.95 13.36
C ALA A 485 23.55 -7.25 14.82
N TYR A 486 24.54 -7.23 15.73
CA TYR A 486 24.30 -7.39 17.16
C TYR A 486 23.40 -6.26 17.72
N SER A 487 23.61 -5.03 17.25
CA SER A 487 22.80 -3.88 17.66
C SER A 487 21.36 -3.98 17.13
N PHE A 488 21.17 -4.41 15.88
CA PHE A 488 19.86 -4.61 15.27
C PHE A 488 19.10 -5.77 15.90
N GLU A 489 19.78 -6.89 16.17
CA GLU A 489 19.19 -8.03 16.86
C GLU A 489 18.75 -7.64 18.27
N SER A 490 19.57 -6.90 19.03
CA SER A 490 19.18 -6.34 20.34
C SER A 490 17.99 -5.37 20.24
N LEU A 491 17.97 -4.54 19.20
CA LEU A 491 16.91 -3.56 18.96
C LEU A 491 15.56 -4.24 18.66
N PHE A 492 15.53 -5.25 17.79
CA PHE A 492 14.29 -5.97 17.43
C PHE A 492 13.89 -7.05 18.44
N SER A 493 14.83 -7.68 19.15
CA SER A 493 14.52 -8.72 20.15
C SER A 493 14.20 -8.17 21.55
N ARG A 494 14.67 -6.97 21.90
CA ARG A 494 14.48 -6.39 23.25
C ARG A 494 13.83 -5.01 23.23
N LEU A 495 14.46 -4.04 22.58
CA LEU A 495 14.11 -2.63 22.75
C LEU A 495 12.74 -2.29 22.13
N ILE A 496 12.50 -2.67 20.87
CA ILE A 496 11.23 -2.44 20.17
C ILE A 496 10.07 -3.16 20.89
N PRO A 497 10.15 -4.46 21.23
CA PRO A 497 9.07 -5.13 21.95
C PRO A 497 8.76 -4.51 23.32
N GLN A 498 9.77 -4.08 24.07
CA GLN A 498 9.57 -3.38 25.35
C GLN A 498 8.84 -2.05 25.15
N ILE A 499 9.26 -1.25 24.17
CA ILE A 499 8.58 0.01 23.82
C ILE A 499 7.13 -0.27 23.45
N VAL A 500 6.88 -1.17 22.49
CA VAL A 500 5.52 -1.52 22.05
C VAL A 500 4.65 -1.96 23.22
N HIS A 501 5.16 -2.81 24.12
CA HIS A 501 4.40 -3.26 25.29
C HIS A 501 4.05 -2.11 26.26
N ILE A 502 4.97 -1.15 26.49
CA ILE A 502 4.77 -0.01 27.40
C ILE A 502 3.80 1.03 26.80
N ILE A 503 3.97 1.39 25.52
CA ILE A 503 3.25 2.50 24.88
C ILE A 503 2.14 2.08 23.90
N ARG A 504 1.73 0.80 23.88
CA ARG A 504 0.70 0.25 22.97
C ARG A 504 -0.61 1.06 22.88
N LEU A 505 -1.19 1.44 24.02
CA LEU A 505 -2.48 2.15 24.04
C LEU A 505 -2.33 3.59 23.54
N PRO A 506 -1.33 4.38 23.99
CA PRO A 506 -1.01 5.67 23.37
C PRO A 506 -0.78 5.59 21.86
N LEU A 507 -0.05 4.57 21.37
CA LEU A 507 0.22 4.39 19.94
C LEU A 507 -1.06 4.16 19.14
N ILE A 508 -1.96 3.31 19.62
CA ILE A 508 -3.26 3.05 18.96
C ILE A 508 -4.11 4.32 18.93
N LEU A 509 -4.19 5.06 20.05
CA LEU A 509 -4.94 6.31 20.12
C LEU A 509 -4.37 7.39 19.19
N LEU A 510 -3.04 7.53 19.14
CA LEU A 510 -2.36 8.45 18.24
C LEU A 510 -2.61 8.08 16.77
N SER A 511 -2.55 6.78 16.44
CA SER A 511 -2.86 6.27 15.10
C SER A 511 -4.31 6.58 14.70
N MET A 512 -5.27 6.42 15.60
CA MET A 512 -6.67 6.75 15.34
C MET A 512 -6.89 8.25 15.17
N MET A 513 -6.23 9.09 15.98
CA MET A 513 -6.31 10.55 15.85
C MET A 513 -5.71 11.05 14.53
N THR A 514 -4.54 10.51 14.15
CA THR A 514 -3.90 10.84 12.87
C THR A 514 -4.72 10.35 11.68
N PHE A 515 -5.36 9.19 11.77
CA PHE A 515 -6.31 8.70 10.76
C PHE A 515 -7.49 9.67 10.57
N ILE A 516 -8.15 10.08 11.66
CA ILE A 516 -9.28 11.01 11.59
C ILE A 516 -8.84 12.37 11.03
N LEU A 517 -7.69 12.90 11.47
CA LEU A 517 -7.15 14.16 10.96
C LEU A 517 -6.79 14.08 9.48
N SER A 518 -6.24 12.94 9.03
CA SER A 518 -5.93 12.70 7.62
C SER A 518 -7.19 12.68 6.74
N ILE A 519 -8.26 12.03 7.18
CA ILE A 519 -9.56 12.06 6.48
C ILE A 519 -10.12 13.48 6.43
N TYR A 520 -10.05 14.22 7.55
CA TYR A 520 -10.51 15.61 7.58
C TYR A 520 -9.73 16.50 6.60
N ALA A 521 -8.41 16.32 6.49
CA ALA A 521 -7.57 17.04 5.54
C ALA A 521 -7.91 16.74 4.07
N ILE A 522 -8.23 15.48 3.75
CA ILE A 522 -8.63 15.03 2.40
C ILE A 522 -10.01 15.60 2.02
N VAL A 523 -10.98 15.59 2.94
CA VAL A 523 -12.37 15.99 2.65
C VAL A 523 -12.56 17.51 2.64
N LYS A 524 -11.84 18.26 3.49
CA LYS A 524 -12.12 19.69 3.71
C LYS A 524 -11.09 20.64 3.09
N THR A 525 -10.10 21.11 3.86
CA THR A 525 -9.06 22.02 3.37
C THR A 525 -7.69 21.50 3.80
N PRO A 526 -6.74 21.31 2.85
CA PRO A 526 -6.72 21.82 1.48
C PRO A 526 -7.64 21.11 0.49
N GLY A 527 -8.14 19.90 0.79
CA GLY A 527 -9.00 19.12 -0.10
C GLY A 527 -8.26 18.57 -1.33
N ILE A 528 -8.89 17.66 -2.07
CA ILE A 528 -8.38 17.25 -3.40
C ILE A 528 -8.53 18.44 -4.36
N ARG A 529 -7.39 18.96 -4.84
CA ARG A 529 -7.34 20.08 -5.79
C ARG A 529 -6.95 19.57 -7.17
N LEU A 530 -7.67 20.01 -8.19
CA LEU A 530 -7.24 19.85 -9.58
C LEU A 530 -6.30 21.01 -9.94
N PRO A 531 -5.38 20.80 -10.91
CA PRO A 531 -4.53 21.88 -11.39
C PRO A 531 -5.39 23.02 -11.95
N GLU A 532 -5.17 24.25 -11.46
CA GLU A 532 -5.97 25.41 -11.86
C GLU A 532 -5.51 25.98 -13.22
N ARG A 533 -4.20 25.99 -13.51
CA ARG A 533 -3.67 26.70 -14.68
C ARG A 533 -2.93 25.77 -15.65
N ASN A 534 -1.92 25.08 -15.14
CA ASN A 534 -1.11 24.15 -15.90
C ASN A 534 -1.53 22.71 -15.58
N SER A 535 -2.32 22.13 -16.48
CA SER A 535 -2.81 20.76 -16.33
C SER A 535 -1.77 19.69 -16.61
N MET A 536 -0.61 20.05 -17.18
CA MET A 536 0.42 19.09 -17.60
C MET A 536 1.82 19.63 -17.27
N GLN A 537 2.17 19.58 -15.99
CA GLN A 537 3.50 19.91 -15.52
C GLN A 537 4.50 18.79 -15.85
N PHE A 538 5.59 19.13 -16.55
CA PHE A 538 6.63 18.17 -16.96
C PHE A 538 7.96 18.39 -16.24
N LEU A 539 8.35 19.66 -16.06
CA LEU A 539 9.56 20.08 -15.37
C LEU A 539 9.21 20.59 -13.96
N ARG A 540 10.23 20.77 -13.13
CA ARG A 540 10.08 21.39 -11.79
C ARG A 540 9.52 22.81 -11.93
N SER A 541 8.67 23.22 -10.99
CA SER A 541 8.03 24.56 -10.98
C SER A 541 9.03 25.72 -10.91
N ASN A 542 10.25 25.47 -10.42
CA ASN A 542 11.33 26.46 -10.40
C ASN A 542 11.97 26.70 -11.78
N HIS A 543 11.69 25.85 -12.77
CA HIS A 543 12.27 25.96 -14.11
C HIS A 543 11.59 27.11 -14.90
N PRO A 544 12.33 27.99 -15.61
CA PRO A 544 11.74 29.15 -16.28
C PRO A 544 10.60 28.85 -17.26
N TYR A 545 10.73 27.77 -18.05
CA TYR A 545 9.64 27.33 -18.94
C TYR A 545 8.37 26.92 -18.18
N GLU A 546 8.51 26.25 -17.03
CA GLU A 546 7.36 25.81 -16.24
C GLU A 546 6.73 26.99 -15.49
N TRP A 547 7.55 27.87 -14.92
CA TRP A 547 7.08 29.09 -14.28
C TRP A 547 6.27 29.96 -15.26
N PHE A 548 6.70 30.04 -16.52
CA PHE A 548 5.98 30.76 -17.57
C PHE A 548 4.58 30.17 -17.77
N ASP A 549 4.46 28.85 -17.93
CA ASP A 549 3.18 28.17 -18.14
C ASP A 549 2.23 28.34 -16.94
N ASP A 550 2.76 28.34 -15.71
CA ASP A 550 1.97 28.47 -14.47
C ASP A 550 1.47 29.90 -14.19
N ASN A 551 2.25 30.91 -14.58
CA ASN A 551 2.04 32.30 -14.11
C ASN A 551 1.72 33.31 -15.22
N ALA A 552 2.18 33.11 -16.46
CA ALA A 552 2.05 34.12 -17.50
C ALA A 552 0.59 34.40 -17.89
N ALA A 553 -0.29 33.38 -17.83
CA ALA A 553 -1.74 33.51 -18.07
C ALA A 553 -2.42 34.51 -17.13
N ALA A 554 -2.03 34.50 -15.85
CA ALA A 554 -2.63 35.37 -14.85
C ALA A 554 -2.00 36.77 -14.83
N LEU A 555 -0.70 36.85 -15.12
CA LEU A 555 0.04 38.10 -15.03
C LEU A 555 -0.10 38.97 -16.28
N PHE A 556 -0.35 38.41 -17.47
CA PHE A 556 -0.31 39.17 -18.72
C PHE A 556 -1.56 39.01 -19.57
N ASP A 557 -1.79 39.94 -20.51
CA ASP A 557 -2.90 39.89 -21.48
C ASP A 557 -2.54 39.15 -22.77
N PHE A 558 -1.27 39.14 -23.19
CA PHE A 558 -0.87 38.39 -24.40
C PHE A 558 -1.01 36.86 -24.26
N SER A 559 -1.10 36.35 -23.03
CA SER A 559 -1.41 34.96 -22.73
C SER A 559 -2.93 34.69 -22.78
N ASN A 560 -3.75 35.68 -22.43
CA ASN A 560 -5.18 35.75 -22.70
C ASN A 560 -5.44 36.59 -23.95
N GLY A 561 -4.95 36.16 -25.12
CA GLY A 561 -5.34 36.81 -26.37
C GLY A 561 -6.87 36.87 -26.43
N GLN A 562 -7.44 38.07 -26.26
CA GLN A 562 -8.88 38.36 -26.12
C GLN A 562 -9.73 37.12 -25.84
N GLU A 563 -9.94 36.74 -24.57
CA GLU A 563 -10.65 35.50 -24.16
C GLU A 563 -11.73 35.10 -25.18
N PRO A 564 -11.41 34.18 -26.11
CA PRO A 564 -12.35 33.86 -27.17
C PRO A 564 -13.51 33.15 -26.47
N LYS A 565 -14.72 33.66 -26.68
CA LYS A 565 -15.92 32.98 -26.21
C LYS A 565 -15.91 31.56 -26.77
N ILE A 566 -16.26 30.59 -25.95
CA ILE A 566 -16.26 29.19 -26.37
C ILE A 566 -17.38 29.00 -27.38
N ASN A 567 -17.08 28.41 -28.54
CA ASN A 567 -18.10 28.07 -29.54
C ASN A 567 -18.64 26.65 -29.30
N VAL A 568 -19.94 26.48 -29.51
CA VAL A 568 -20.57 25.15 -29.62
C VAL A 568 -20.53 24.73 -31.08
N ILE A 569 -20.02 23.53 -31.32
CA ILE A 569 -19.96 22.91 -32.64
C ILE A 569 -20.94 21.74 -32.61
N ALA A 570 -21.95 21.77 -33.47
CA ALA A 570 -22.83 20.62 -33.69
C ALA A 570 -22.69 20.13 -35.14
N VAL A 571 -22.44 18.82 -35.30
CA VAL A 571 -22.22 18.18 -36.61
C VAL A 571 -23.18 17.02 -36.80
N TRP A 572 -23.85 16.99 -37.95
CA TRP A 572 -24.73 15.91 -38.41
C TRP A 572 -24.12 15.18 -39.61
N GLY A 573 -24.59 13.96 -39.85
CA GLY A 573 -24.09 13.10 -40.93
C GLY A 573 -22.87 12.25 -40.55
N ILE A 574 -22.39 12.35 -39.31
CA ILE A 574 -21.21 11.62 -38.84
C ILE A 574 -21.52 10.95 -37.51
N LYS A 575 -21.16 9.68 -37.40
CA LYS A 575 -21.32 8.87 -36.18
C LYS A 575 -20.04 8.92 -35.33
N PRO A 576 -20.14 8.77 -34.00
CA PRO A 576 -18.97 8.69 -33.13
C PRO A 576 -18.00 7.58 -33.56
N THR A 577 -16.70 7.80 -33.36
CA THR A 577 -15.68 6.81 -33.72
C THR A 577 -15.49 5.80 -32.59
N GLU A 578 -15.84 4.53 -32.83
CA GLU A 578 -15.74 3.43 -31.84
C GLU A 578 -14.64 2.40 -32.16
N CYS A 579 -14.07 2.44 -33.37
CA CYS A 579 -13.12 1.42 -33.86
C CYS A 579 -11.63 1.76 -33.61
N GLY A 580 -11.33 2.87 -32.93
CA GLY A 580 -9.96 3.29 -32.65
C GLY A 580 -9.27 2.42 -31.59
N SER A 581 -7.94 2.33 -31.63
CA SER A 581 -7.20 1.62 -30.58
C SER A 581 -7.24 2.39 -29.26
N SER A 582 -7.43 1.68 -28.16
CA SER A 582 -7.35 2.23 -26.80
C SER A 582 -5.92 2.38 -26.27
N LEU A 583 -4.93 1.77 -26.94
CA LEU A 583 -3.54 1.68 -26.50
C LEU A 583 -2.54 2.39 -27.44
N ILE A 584 -2.94 2.70 -28.67
CA ILE A 584 -2.07 3.29 -29.69
C ILE A 584 -2.58 4.70 -30.06
N PRO A 585 -1.83 5.79 -29.74
CA PRO A 585 -2.28 7.15 -30.01
C PRO A 585 -2.54 7.44 -31.48
N SER A 586 -1.69 6.92 -32.38
CA SER A 586 -1.78 7.17 -33.82
C SER A 586 -2.95 6.46 -34.50
N ASN A 587 -3.57 5.47 -33.85
CA ASN A 587 -4.73 4.78 -34.41
C ASN A 587 -6.03 5.42 -33.87
N ILE A 588 -6.44 6.50 -34.54
CA ILE A 588 -7.65 7.28 -34.21
C ILE A 588 -8.93 6.48 -34.55
N GLY A 589 -8.86 5.51 -35.45
CA GLY A 589 -10.01 4.80 -36.02
C GLY A 589 -10.47 5.46 -37.32
N SER A 590 -11.47 4.87 -37.99
CA SER A 590 -12.01 5.38 -39.25
C SER A 590 -13.23 6.27 -39.04
N LEU A 591 -13.38 7.31 -39.86
CA LEU A 591 -14.59 8.14 -39.90
C LEU A 591 -15.80 7.29 -40.34
N ASN A 592 -16.91 7.37 -39.58
CA ASN A 592 -18.15 6.67 -39.89
C ASN A 592 -19.21 7.68 -40.37
N VAL A 593 -19.42 7.74 -41.68
CA VAL A 593 -20.37 8.67 -42.31
C VAL A 593 -21.75 8.02 -42.37
N ASP A 594 -22.78 8.77 -42.00
CA ASP A 594 -24.17 8.32 -42.05
C ASP A 594 -24.74 8.48 -43.46
N ALA A 595 -24.68 7.39 -44.24
CA ALA A 595 -25.12 7.36 -45.63
C ALA A 595 -26.61 7.75 -45.84
N GLY A 596 -27.44 7.62 -44.80
CA GLY A 596 -28.86 8.01 -44.86
C GLY A 596 -29.11 9.50 -44.66
N PHE A 597 -28.15 10.24 -44.10
CA PHE A 597 -28.35 11.63 -43.66
C PHE A 597 -28.66 12.58 -44.82
N SER A 598 -28.01 12.45 -45.97
CA SER A 598 -28.25 13.33 -47.12
C SER A 598 -29.69 13.24 -47.64
N ASN A 599 -30.26 12.03 -47.67
CA ASN A 599 -31.66 11.81 -48.07
C ASN A 599 -32.64 12.39 -47.05
N VAL A 600 -32.37 12.24 -45.75
CA VAL A 600 -33.21 12.81 -44.69
C VAL A 600 -33.15 14.35 -44.75
N LEU A 601 -31.96 14.92 -44.87
CA LEU A 601 -31.76 16.36 -44.96
C LEU A 601 -32.46 16.98 -46.18
N ALA A 602 -32.44 16.30 -47.33
CA ALA A 602 -33.12 16.76 -48.54
C ALA A 602 -34.64 16.86 -48.38
N ASN A 603 -35.25 15.92 -47.65
CA ASN A 603 -36.71 15.89 -47.47
C ASN A 603 -37.21 16.74 -46.28
N HIS A 604 -36.31 17.13 -45.35
CA HIS A 604 -36.64 17.86 -44.12
C HIS A 604 -35.82 19.14 -43.93
N LEU A 605 -35.48 19.82 -45.03
CA LEU A 605 -34.59 20.99 -45.02
C LEU A 605 -35.11 22.18 -44.20
N LEU A 606 -36.44 22.42 -44.21
CA LEU A 606 -37.07 23.50 -43.44
C LEU A 606 -37.09 23.21 -41.94
N ASP A 607 -37.42 21.96 -41.56
CA ASP A 607 -37.39 21.51 -40.16
C ASP A 607 -35.95 21.62 -39.61
N PHE A 608 -34.96 21.28 -40.43
CA PHE A 608 -33.54 21.41 -40.09
C PHE A 608 -33.11 22.87 -39.92
N GLN A 609 -33.59 23.79 -40.78
CA GLN A 609 -33.34 25.23 -40.66
C GLN A 609 -33.85 25.79 -39.32
N GLU A 610 -35.06 25.41 -38.90
CA GLU A 610 -35.62 25.84 -37.61
C GLU A 610 -34.82 25.28 -36.42
N LEU A 611 -34.38 24.03 -36.52
CA LEU A 611 -33.51 23.39 -35.52
C LEU A 611 -32.19 24.16 -35.35
N LEU A 612 -31.51 24.51 -36.45
CA LEU A 612 -30.24 25.27 -36.40
C LEU A 612 -30.43 26.65 -35.75
N LYS A 613 -31.50 27.37 -36.10
CA LYS A 613 -31.82 28.68 -35.51
C LYS A 613 -32.08 28.59 -34.01
N ASN A 614 -32.76 27.55 -33.57
CA ASN A 614 -33.04 27.33 -32.15
C ASN A 614 -31.74 27.09 -31.36
N ILE A 615 -30.81 26.30 -31.90
CA ILE A 615 -29.49 26.04 -31.29
C ILE A 615 -28.68 27.34 -31.19
N THR A 616 -28.64 28.14 -32.26
CA THR A 616 -27.90 29.41 -32.27
C THR A 616 -28.52 30.41 -31.29
N HIS A 617 -29.85 30.52 -31.24
CA HIS A 617 -30.57 31.38 -30.29
C HIS A 617 -30.36 30.97 -28.83
N GLN A 618 -30.33 29.67 -28.53
CA GLN A 618 -30.03 29.20 -27.17
C GLN A 618 -28.57 29.42 -26.78
N SER A 619 -27.65 29.31 -27.74
CA SER A 619 -26.21 29.52 -27.51
C SER A 619 -25.90 30.99 -27.23
N ASN A 620 -26.53 31.91 -27.97
CA ASN A 620 -26.45 33.34 -27.71
C ASN A 620 -27.76 34.07 -28.08
N PRO A 621 -28.62 34.40 -27.11
CA PRO A 621 -29.91 35.06 -27.38
C PRO A 621 -29.79 36.48 -27.95
N THR A 622 -28.60 37.09 -27.84
CA THR A 622 -28.37 38.48 -28.27
C THR A 622 -27.96 38.61 -29.74
N GLU A 623 -27.59 37.50 -30.39
CA GLU A 623 -27.07 37.47 -31.76
C GLU A 623 -28.12 36.89 -32.71
N ASN A 624 -28.78 37.76 -33.48
CA ASN A 624 -29.71 37.32 -34.52
C ASN A 624 -28.92 37.12 -35.82
N THR A 625 -28.21 35.99 -35.93
CA THR A 625 -27.35 35.68 -37.08
C THR A 625 -28.14 34.99 -38.19
N LYS A 626 -28.02 35.51 -39.43
CA LYS A 626 -28.55 34.86 -40.63
C LYS A 626 -27.59 33.72 -41.00
N LEU A 627 -28.10 32.50 -41.14
CA LEU A 627 -27.32 31.29 -41.41
C LEU A 627 -27.08 31.12 -42.92
N TRP A 628 -26.00 30.45 -43.32
CA TRP A 628 -25.72 30.07 -44.71
C TRP A 628 -26.87 29.27 -45.32
N LEU A 629 -27.50 28.40 -44.53
CA LEU A 629 -28.69 27.67 -44.96
C LEU A 629 -29.85 28.59 -45.33
N ASP A 630 -30.00 29.74 -44.68
CA ASP A 630 -31.04 30.72 -44.98
C ASP A 630 -30.85 31.29 -46.38
N ASP A 631 -29.61 31.69 -46.70
CA ASP A 631 -29.25 32.23 -48.01
C ASP A 631 -29.34 31.18 -49.11
N PHE A 632 -28.98 29.92 -48.82
CA PHE A 632 -29.18 28.80 -49.74
C PHE A 632 -30.66 28.56 -50.05
N ILE A 633 -31.53 28.56 -49.03
CA ILE A 633 -32.98 28.39 -49.20
C ILE A 633 -33.58 29.57 -49.98
N GLU A 634 -33.10 30.79 -49.77
CA GLU A 634 -33.51 31.98 -50.53
C GLU A 634 -33.03 31.91 -52.00
N TRP A 635 -31.81 31.42 -52.22
CA TRP A 635 -31.23 31.19 -53.54
C TRP A 635 -31.99 30.11 -54.32
N THR A 636 -32.33 28.98 -53.70
CA THR A 636 -33.12 27.92 -54.38
C THR A 636 -34.50 28.42 -54.81
N LYS A 637 -35.14 29.30 -54.03
CA LYS A 637 -36.41 29.94 -54.40
C LYS A 637 -36.30 30.92 -55.56
N SER A 638 -35.17 31.61 -55.71
CA SER A 638 -34.95 32.62 -56.77
C SER A 638 -34.38 32.03 -58.07
N ASN A 639 -33.56 30.97 -57.99
CA ASN A 639 -32.93 30.29 -59.13
C ASN A 639 -33.66 29.01 -59.58
N GLY A 640 -34.82 28.70 -58.99
CA GLY A 640 -35.65 27.52 -59.26
C GLY A 640 -36.27 27.43 -60.67
N THR A 641 -35.74 28.16 -61.65
CA THR A 641 -36.15 28.09 -63.08
C THR A 641 -35.06 27.50 -63.98
N SER A 642 -33.85 27.24 -63.45
CA SER A 642 -32.82 26.46 -64.16
C SER A 642 -32.97 24.98 -63.81
N ARG A 643 -33.00 24.10 -64.83
CA ARG A 643 -33.21 22.64 -64.73
C ARG A 643 -32.23 21.86 -63.83
N ASN A 644 -31.31 22.52 -63.13
CA ASN A 644 -30.20 21.89 -62.42
C ASN A 644 -30.38 21.80 -60.89
N CYS A 645 -31.32 22.55 -60.28
CA CYS A 645 -31.53 22.58 -58.82
C CYS A 645 -32.98 22.94 -58.40
N GLU A 646 -33.94 22.06 -58.67
CA GLU A 646 -35.33 22.18 -58.18
C GLU A 646 -35.51 21.42 -56.85
N LEU A 647 -35.12 22.04 -55.72
CA LEU A 647 -35.28 21.46 -54.37
C LEU A 647 -36.59 21.86 -53.68
N LEU A 648 -37.18 22.99 -54.08
CA LEU A 648 -38.31 23.66 -53.43
C LEU A 648 -39.33 24.12 -54.48
N ASP A 649 -39.81 23.21 -55.34
CA ASP A 649 -41.01 23.50 -56.14
C ASP A 649 -42.23 22.77 -55.55
N ILE A 650 -42.90 23.44 -54.62
CA ILE A 650 -44.29 23.15 -54.28
C ILE A 650 -45.05 24.47 -54.31
N LYS A 651 -45.33 24.97 -55.51
CA LYS A 651 -46.66 25.54 -55.70
C LYS A 651 -47.65 24.40 -55.47
N GLN A 652 -48.36 24.47 -54.35
CA GLN A 652 -49.56 23.69 -54.01
C GLN A 652 -50.26 23.09 -55.25
N SER A 653 -49.94 21.84 -55.59
CA SER A 653 -50.75 21.08 -56.54
C SER A 653 -51.05 19.71 -55.94
N ARG A 654 -52.34 19.47 -55.79
CA ARG A 654 -52.95 18.28 -55.18
C ARG A 654 -52.62 17.04 -56.01
N THR A 655 -51.57 16.29 -55.66
CA THR A 655 -51.49 14.85 -55.96
C THR A 655 -50.75 14.11 -54.82
N PRO A 656 -51.06 12.82 -54.53
CA PRO A 656 -50.67 12.14 -53.29
C PRO A 656 -49.37 11.30 -53.40
N HIS A 657 -48.54 11.54 -54.40
CA HIS A 657 -47.26 10.84 -54.58
C HIS A 657 -46.17 11.87 -54.86
N LEU A 658 -45.65 12.49 -53.80
CA LEU A 658 -44.40 13.24 -53.89
C LEU A 658 -43.26 12.21 -53.82
N GLU A 659 -42.49 12.06 -54.90
CA GLU A 659 -41.25 11.29 -54.87
C GLU A 659 -40.27 11.97 -53.90
N ALA A 660 -39.65 11.19 -53.01
CA ALA A 660 -38.67 11.70 -52.06
C ALA A 660 -37.46 12.27 -52.82
N ILE A 661 -37.01 13.46 -52.45
CA ILE A 661 -35.86 14.11 -53.08
C ILE A 661 -34.62 13.28 -52.73
N PRO A 662 -33.85 12.82 -53.73
CA PRO A 662 -32.63 12.08 -53.47
C PRO A 662 -31.53 13.04 -52.99
N GLY A 663 -30.76 12.60 -51.98
CA GLY A 663 -29.76 13.43 -51.30
C GLY A 663 -28.56 13.83 -52.17
N ASP A 664 -28.34 13.15 -53.29
CA ASP A 664 -27.33 13.50 -54.31
C ASP A 664 -27.68 14.81 -55.02
N MET A 665 -28.97 15.08 -55.26
CA MET A 665 -29.47 16.32 -55.81
C MET A 665 -29.21 17.49 -54.86
N LEU A 666 -29.48 17.32 -53.56
CA LEU A 666 -29.15 18.31 -52.53
C LEU A 666 -27.64 18.59 -52.50
N SER A 667 -26.81 17.54 -52.46
CA SER A 667 -25.35 17.65 -52.45
C SER A 667 -24.82 18.45 -53.65
N ARG A 668 -25.35 18.21 -54.86
CA ARG A 668 -24.98 18.95 -56.06
C ARG A 668 -25.36 20.42 -55.99
N CYS A 669 -26.54 20.74 -55.44
CA CYS A 669 -26.99 22.12 -55.27
C CYS A 669 -26.18 22.89 -54.23
N PHE A 670 -25.79 22.25 -53.14
CA PHE A 670 -24.85 22.83 -52.17
C PHE A 670 -23.51 23.19 -52.82
N LEU A 671 -22.96 22.35 -53.70
CA LEU A 671 -21.73 22.65 -54.43
C LEU A 671 -21.89 23.83 -55.41
N ILE A 672 -23.00 23.88 -56.16
CA ILE A 672 -23.27 24.97 -57.11
C ILE A 672 -23.37 26.31 -56.38
N TYR A 673 -24.16 26.36 -55.30
CA TYR A 673 -24.29 27.57 -54.50
C TYR A 673 -22.99 27.92 -53.76
N GLY A 674 -22.31 26.92 -53.19
CA GLY A 674 -21.01 27.08 -52.52
C GLY A 674 -19.92 27.63 -53.46
N HIS A 675 -19.97 27.35 -54.75
CA HIS A 675 -19.10 27.99 -55.75
C HIS A 675 -19.41 29.47 -55.98
N GLN A 676 -20.68 29.89 -55.84
CA GLN A 676 -21.10 31.28 -56.03
C GLN A 676 -20.88 32.13 -54.77
N ALA A 677 -21.22 31.58 -53.59
CA ALA A 677 -21.19 32.29 -52.31
C ALA A 677 -19.91 32.03 -51.48
N SER A 678 -18.99 31.19 -51.98
CA SER A 678 -17.90 30.55 -51.22
C SER A 678 -18.41 29.59 -50.14
N LEU A 679 -17.75 28.45 -49.97
CA LEU A 679 -18.11 27.49 -48.93
C LEU A 679 -17.62 27.97 -47.56
N PRO A 680 -18.43 27.80 -46.50
CA PRO A 680 -18.00 28.00 -45.13
C PRO A 680 -16.81 27.10 -44.81
N VAL A 681 -15.75 27.67 -44.22
CA VAL A 681 -14.56 26.90 -43.85
C VAL A 681 -14.81 26.28 -42.47
N PHE A 682 -14.85 24.95 -42.43
CA PHE A 682 -15.05 24.21 -41.19
C PHE A 682 -13.91 24.41 -40.16
N ASP A 683 -12.70 24.74 -40.62
CA ASP A 683 -11.50 24.91 -39.78
C ASP A 683 -11.28 26.35 -39.26
N ASP A 684 -12.06 27.33 -39.74
CA ASP A 684 -11.90 28.73 -39.32
C ASP A 684 -12.70 29.02 -38.02
N LEU A 685 -12.18 28.50 -36.91
CA LEU A 685 -12.77 28.61 -35.57
C LEU A 685 -12.73 30.03 -34.98
N GLN A 686 -12.19 31.03 -35.70
CA GLN A 686 -12.15 32.44 -35.30
C GLN A 686 -13.34 33.27 -35.81
N GLN A 687 -14.22 32.69 -36.64
CA GLN A 687 -15.35 33.42 -37.21
C GLN A 687 -16.58 33.56 -36.28
N ILE A 688 -17.43 34.52 -36.67
CA ILE A 688 -18.83 34.71 -36.23
C ILE A 688 -19.59 33.38 -36.37
N SER A 689 -20.69 33.20 -35.62
CA SER A 689 -21.57 32.03 -35.74
C SER A 689 -21.84 31.72 -37.23
N SER A 690 -21.50 30.49 -37.66
CA SER A 690 -21.51 30.06 -39.06
C SER A 690 -22.02 28.62 -39.17
N ASP A 691 -22.52 28.24 -40.32
CA ASP A 691 -23.02 26.90 -40.60
C ASP A 691 -22.74 26.54 -42.05
N GLY A 692 -22.73 25.25 -42.37
CA GLY A 692 -22.51 24.85 -43.76
C GLY A 692 -22.39 23.34 -44.00
N PRO A 693 -22.44 22.95 -45.29
CA PRO A 693 -22.19 21.58 -45.72
C PRO A 693 -20.69 21.25 -45.70
N ILE A 694 -20.36 20.02 -45.33
CA ILE A 694 -18.99 19.49 -45.29
C ILE A 694 -18.77 18.54 -46.46
N PHE A 695 -17.68 18.74 -47.19
CA PHE A 695 -17.29 17.91 -48.33
C PHE A 695 -15.90 17.32 -48.13
N ASP A 696 -15.67 16.11 -48.67
CA ASP A 696 -14.33 15.54 -48.79
C ASP A 696 -13.54 16.21 -49.93
N ARG A 697 -12.24 15.86 -50.04
CA ARG A 697 -11.37 16.34 -51.13
C ARG A 697 -11.86 15.95 -52.54
N ASN A 698 -12.73 14.96 -52.65
CA ASN A 698 -13.33 14.51 -53.90
C ASN A 698 -14.68 15.18 -54.21
N GLY A 699 -15.19 16.06 -53.35
CA GLY A 699 -16.50 16.72 -53.50
C GLY A 699 -17.69 15.86 -53.07
N ILE A 700 -17.47 14.78 -52.32
CA ILE A 700 -18.51 13.95 -51.72
C ILE A 700 -19.02 14.63 -50.45
N PHE A 701 -20.35 14.74 -50.32
CA PHE A 701 -20.99 15.30 -49.13
C PHE A 701 -20.86 14.35 -47.94
N LEU A 702 -20.26 14.84 -46.85
CA LEU A 702 -20.01 14.08 -45.62
C LEU A 702 -21.00 14.40 -44.51
N GLY A 703 -21.48 15.65 -44.42
CA GLY A 703 -22.30 16.09 -43.31
C GLY A 703 -22.60 17.59 -43.32
N TYR A 704 -23.20 18.08 -42.24
CA TYR A 704 -23.53 19.49 -42.07
C TYR A 704 -23.11 19.96 -40.66
N PHE A 705 -22.53 21.14 -40.53
CA PHE A 705 -22.14 21.70 -39.23
C PHE A 705 -22.83 23.03 -38.92
N VAL A 706 -22.93 23.33 -37.64
CA VAL A 706 -23.20 24.67 -37.10
C VAL A 706 -22.19 24.99 -36.01
N LEU A 707 -21.64 26.19 -36.09
CA LEU A 707 -20.76 26.84 -35.14
C LEU A 707 -21.55 27.99 -34.51
N ALA A 708 -21.92 27.86 -33.24
CA ALA A 708 -22.64 28.92 -32.52
C ALA A 708 -21.77 29.49 -31.41
N ARG A 709 -21.61 30.81 -31.40
CA ARG A 709 -20.89 31.52 -30.33
C ARG A 709 -21.69 31.46 -29.03
N THR A 710 -21.04 31.23 -27.90
CA THR A 710 -21.71 31.27 -26.58
C THR A 710 -21.39 32.51 -25.79
N THR A 711 -22.03 32.67 -24.63
CA THR A 711 -21.72 33.71 -23.63
C THR A 711 -20.60 33.30 -22.67
N TYR A 712 -20.13 32.05 -22.71
CA TYR A 712 -19.10 31.53 -21.80
C TYR A 712 -17.70 31.88 -22.30
N ASN A 713 -16.85 32.34 -21.39
CA ASN A 713 -15.45 32.61 -21.69
C ASN A 713 -14.63 31.32 -21.63
N PHE A 714 -13.58 31.27 -22.46
CA PHE A 714 -12.61 30.19 -22.37
C PHE A 714 -11.85 30.26 -21.03
N SER A 715 -11.73 29.12 -20.36
CA SER A 715 -10.92 28.95 -19.16
C SER A 715 -10.21 27.61 -19.18
N THR A 716 -9.01 27.54 -18.61
CA THR A 716 -8.29 26.30 -18.34
C THR A 716 -8.69 25.66 -17.01
N ILE A 717 -9.44 26.37 -16.17
CA ILE A 717 -9.87 25.93 -14.83
C ILE A 717 -11.10 25.02 -14.96
N PHE A 718 -11.01 23.79 -14.43
CA PHE A 718 -12.08 22.79 -14.50
C PHE A 718 -13.44 23.30 -13.98
N LYS A 719 -13.44 24.01 -12.85
CA LYS A 719 -14.66 24.54 -12.21
C LYS A 719 -15.37 25.58 -13.08
N GLU A 720 -14.63 26.33 -13.89
CA GLU A 720 -15.15 27.36 -14.78
C GLU A 720 -15.64 26.78 -16.12
N MET A 721 -15.02 25.69 -16.58
CA MET A 721 -15.46 24.95 -17.77
C MET A 721 -16.72 24.12 -17.53
N LYS A 722 -16.90 23.56 -16.33
CA LYS A 722 -18.00 22.63 -16.04
C LYS A 722 -19.41 23.16 -16.40
N PRO A 723 -19.80 24.41 -16.07
CA PRO A 723 -21.09 24.96 -16.48
C PRO A 723 -21.33 24.96 -17.99
N PHE A 724 -20.28 25.15 -18.81
CA PHE A 724 -20.39 25.08 -20.27
C PHE A 724 -20.63 23.66 -20.77
N PHE A 725 -19.99 22.66 -20.18
CA PHE A 725 -20.22 21.26 -20.52
C PHE A 725 -21.60 20.77 -20.06
N ASP A 726 -22.05 21.20 -18.88
CA ASP A 726 -23.44 20.98 -18.43
C ASP A 726 -24.46 21.65 -19.40
N PHE A 727 -24.14 22.84 -19.93
CA PHE A 727 -24.95 23.52 -20.94
C PHE A 727 -24.99 22.74 -22.27
N THR A 728 -23.85 22.27 -22.78
CA THR A 728 -23.82 21.50 -24.05
C THR A 728 -24.55 20.17 -23.93
N ASP A 729 -24.52 19.52 -22.77
CA ASP A 729 -25.34 18.33 -22.50
C ASP A 729 -26.84 18.67 -22.48
N ASN A 730 -27.23 19.82 -21.94
CA ASN A 730 -28.62 20.30 -22.01
C ASN A 730 -29.07 20.60 -23.44
N VAL A 731 -28.23 21.26 -24.25
CA VAL A 731 -28.49 21.49 -25.68
C VAL A 731 -28.66 20.16 -26.41
N ARG A 732 -27.79 19.18 -26.14
CA ARG A 732 -27.92 17.84 -26.73
C ARG A 732 -29.23 17.15 -26.34
N ASN A 733 -29.58 17.18 -25.06
CA ASN A 733 -30.83 16.60 -24.56
C ASN A 733 -32.07 17.29 -25.15
N MET A 734 -31.98 18.60 -25.40
CA MET A 734 -33.03 19.35 -26.06
C MET A 734 -33.18 18.92 -27.53
N ILE A 735 -32.09 18.81 -28.28
CA ILE A 735 -32.11 18.31 -29.67
C ILE A 735 -32.74 16.92 -29.73
N GLY A 736 -32.47 16.06 -28.73
CA GLY A 736 -33.11 14.74 -28.62
C GLY A 736 -34.60 14.74 -28.23
N LYS A 737 -35.12 15.84 -27.67
CA LYS A 737 -36.53 15.99 -27.27
C LYS A 737 -37.39 16.72 -28.29
N VAL A 738 -36.79 17.54 -29.16
CA VAL A 738 -37.48 18.13 -30.30
C VAL A 738 -37.92 16.97 -31.20
N GLU A 739 -39.24 16.78 -31.34
CA GLU A 739 -39.89 15.66 -32.06
C GLU A 739 -39.59 15.66 -33.58
N THR A 740 -38.34 15.51 -33.97
CA THR A 740 -37.92 15.19 -35.34
C THR A 740 -37.27 13.81 -35.35
N PRO A 741 -38.06 12.70 -35.24
CA PRO A 741 -37.53 11.33 -35.14
C PRO A 741 -36.71 10.86 -36.35
N GLN A 742 -36.54 11.72 -37.36
CA GLN A 742 -35.88 11.43 -38.62
C GLN A 742 -34.38 11.76 -38.59
N PHE A 743 -33.95 12.73 -37.76
CA PHE A 743 -32.54 13.10 -37.65
C PHE A 743 -31.87 12.35 -36.50
N ASN A 744 -30.74 11.72 -36.80
CA ASN A 744 -29.89 11.11 -35.77
C ASN A 744 -29.26 12.19 -34.87
N HIS A 745 -28.89 11.81 -33.64
CA HIS A 745 -28.25 12.72 -32.69
C HIS A 745 -26.95 13.32 -33.26
N PRO A 746 -26.76 14.65 -33.19
CA PRO A 746 -25.52 15.27 -33.63
C PRO A 746 -24.36 15.01 -32.68
N LEU A 747 -23.14 15.12 -33.23
CA LEU A 747 -21.93 15.30 -32.43
C LEU A 747 -21.94 16.74 -31.90
N VAL A 748 -22.02 16.92 -30.58
CA VAL A 748 -22.07 18.26 -29.95
C VAL A 748 -20.82 18.43 -29.10
N LEU A 749 -19.93 19.31 -29.53
CA LEU A 749 -18.59 19.50 -28.96
C LEU A 749 -18.24 20.98 -28.95
N THR A 750 -17.01 21.28 -28.54
CA THR A 750 -16.37 22.58 -28.76
C THR A 750 -15.04 22.34 -29.49
N THR A 751 -14.15 23.32 -29.44
CA THR A 751 -12.79 23.22 -29.97
C THR A 751 -12.08 21.98 -29.42
N ARG A 752 -11.31 21.33 -30.31
CA ARG A 752 -10.59 20.08 -30.03
C ARG A 752 -9.78 20.11 -28.73
N ARG A 753 -9.07 21.21 -28.48
CA ARG A 753 -8.18 21.37 -27.31
C ARG A 753 -8.95 21.42 -26.00
N VAL A 754 -10.08 22.13 -25.98
CA VAL A 754 -10.90 22.33 -24.76
C VAL A 754 -11.65 21.06 -24.41
N THR A 755 -12.26 20.40 -25.39
CA THR A 755 -12.90 19.09 -25.16
C THR A 755 -11.91 18.04 -24.66
N LYS A 756 -10.71 17.98 -25.25
CA LYS A 756 -9.65 17.08 -24.80
C LYS A 756 -9.25 17.34 -23.35
N LEU A 757 -9.06 18.61 -22.98
CA LEU A 757 -8.67 18.99 -21.62
C LEU A 757 -9.75 18.67 -20.59
N TYR A 758 -11.00 19.02 -20.88
CA TYR A 758 -12.11 18.78 -19.96
C TYR A 758 -12.35 17.28 -19.71
N ASP A 759 -12.43 16.48 -20.78
CA ASP A 759 -12.61 15.03 -20.65
C ASP A 759 -11.42 14.40 -19.90
N LEU A 760 -10.18 14.86 -20.13
CA LEU A 760 -9.03 14.40 -19.34
C LEU A 760 -9.22 14.69 -17.84
N LEU A 761 -9.54 15.93 -17.46
CA LEU A 761 -9.68 16.33 -16.05
C LEU A 761 -10.83 15.60 -15.35
N GLU A 762 -11.97 15.44 -16.02
CA GLU A 762 -13.12 14.69 -15.50
C GLU A 762 -12.76 13.21 -15.27
N ARG A 763 -12.03 12.60 -16.22
CA ARG A 763 -11.63 11.19 -16.15
C ARG A 763 -10.51 10.94 -15.15
N ILE A 764 -9.62 11.90 -14.90
CA ILE A 764 -8.65 11.81 -13.81
C ILE A 764 -9.39 11.68 -12.47
N LEU A 765 -10.41 12.49 -12.22
CA LEU A 765 -11.15 12.46 -10.95
C LEU A 765 -11.93 11.14 -10.76
N ASN A 766 -12.77 10.78 -11.74
CA ASN A 766 -13.64 9.60 -11.65
C ASN A 766 -12.88 8.28 -11.85
N GLY A 767 -11.91 8.26 -12.77
CA GLY A 767 -11.09 7.09 -13.09
C GLY A 767 -10.12 6.71 -11.96
N THR A 768 -9.57 7.70 -11.26
CA THR A 768 -8.71 7.42 -10.09
C THR A 768 -9.51 6.84 -8.94
N ALA A 769 -10.69 7.40 -8.64
CA ALA A 769 -11.54 6.89 -7.57
C ALA A 769 -11.99 5.44 -7.79
N THR A 770 -12.34 5.08 -9.03
CA THR A 770 -12.70 3.70 -9.39
C THR A 770 -11.51 2.75 -9.30
N SER A 771 -10.33 3.16 -9.76
CA SER A 771 -9.09 2.35 -9.69
C SER A 771 -8.65 2.09 -8.24
N VAL A 772 -8.74 3.11 -7.37
CA VAL A 772 -8.50 3.01 -5.92
C VAL A 772 -9.46 2.01 -5.28
N PHE A 773 -10.76 2.10 -5.59
CA PHE A 773 -11.77 1.19 -5.04
C PHE A 773 -11.51 -0.27 -5.43
N ILE A 774 -11.25 -0.54 -6.71
CA ILE A 774 -10.96 -1.88 -7.22
C ILE A 774 -9.70 -2.44 -6.54
N SER A 775 -8.64 -1.64 -6.43
CA SER A 775 -7.38 -2.07 -5.80
C SER A 775 -7.58 -2.47 -4.34
N LEU A 776 -8.34 -1.68 -3.56
CA LEU A 776 -8.64 -2.00 -2.16
C LEU A 776 -9.48 -3.29 -2.03
N MET A 777 -10.48 -3.48 -2.88
CA MET A 777 -11.34 -4.68 -2.84
C MET A 777 -10.56 -5.96 -3.17
N VAL A 778 -9.75 -5.94 -4.22
CA VAL A 778 -8.97 -7.13 -4.61
C VAL A 778 -7.91 -7.43 -3.55
N SER A 779 -7.20 -6.43 -3.04
CA SER A 779 -6.22 -6.64 -1.97
C SER A 779 -6.85 -7.19 -0.70
N MET A 780 -8.06 -6.75 -0.32
CA MET A 780 -8.79 -7.32 0.81
C MET A 780 -9.04 -8.83 0.62
N VAL A 781 -9.46 -9.25 -0.57
CA VAL A 781 -9.71 -10.67 -0.88
C VAL A 781 -8.43 -11.49 -0.78
N VAL A 782 -7.33 -10.98 -1.35
CA VAL A 782 -6.02 -11.65 -1.33
C VAL A 782 -5.55 -11.88 0.11
N ILE A 783 -5.64 -10.86 0.98
CA ILE A 783 -5.16 -10.96 2.37
C ILE A 783 -5.98 -11.94 3.19
N VAL A 784 -7.31 -11.93 3.05
CA VAL A 784 -8.19 -12.86 3.77
C VAL A 784 -7.90 -14.30 3.36
N PHE A 785 -7.65 -14.53 2.06
CA PHE A 785 -7.35 -15.87 1.55
C PHE A 785 -6.03 -16.41 2.10
N ILE A 786 -5.02 -15.57 2.28
CA ILE A 786 -3.69 -16.01 2.72
C ILE A 786 -3.59 -16.21 4.22
N THR A 787 -4.13 -15.30 5.03
CA THR A 787 -3.94 -15.38 6.48
C THR A 787 -4.85 -16.44 7.13
N PHE A 788 -5.92 -16.87 6.44
CA PHE A 788 -6.98 -17.74 6.97
C PHE A 788 -7.58 -17.31 8.33
N ASN A 789 -7.25 -16.11 8.79
CA ASN A 789 -7.63 -15.55 10.08
C ASN A 789 -8.16 -14.14 9.85
N VAL A 790 -9.49 -14.08 9.78
CA VAL A 790 -10.25 -12.86 9.49
C VAL A 790 -9.88 -11.70 10.42
N ILE A 791 -9.53 -11.97 11.68
CA ILE A 791 -9.20 -10.92 12.64
C ILE A 791 -7.85 -10.29 12.30
N ILE A 792 -6.82 -11.09 12.03
CA ILE A 792 -5.50 -10.58 11.64
C ILE A 792 -5.62 -9.80 10.31
N SER A 793 -6.43 -10.28 9.36
CA SER A 793 -6.70 -9.57 8.10
C SER A 793 -7.36 -8.21 8.34
N ILE A 794 -8.39 -8.13 9.19
CA ILE A 794 -9.07 -6.87 9.48
C ILE A 794 -8.11 -5.86 10.12
N LEU A 795 -7.27 -6.31 11.06
CA LEU A 795 -6.27 -5.44 11.70
C LEU A 795 -5.23 -4.93 10.70
N ALA A 796 -4.76 -5.80 9.81
CA ALA A 796 -3.85 -5.41 8.74
C ALA A 796 -4.51 -4.36 7.83
N ILE A 797 -5.76 -4.58 7.40
CA ILE A 797 -6.51 -3.65 6.55
C ILE A 797 -6.69 -2.28 7.24
N ILE A 798 -6.97 -2.22 8.55
CA ILE A 798 -7.06 -0.95 9.29
C ILE A 798 -5.73 -0.20 9.27
N CYS A 799 -4.62 -0.91 9.49
CA CYS A 799 -3.29 -0.32 9.46
C CYS A 799 -2.95 0.20 8.06
N ILE A 800 -3.26 -0.57 7.02
CA ILE A 800 -3.03 -0.21 5.63
C ILE A 800 -3.89 1.00 5.22
N ALA A 801 -5.16 1.01 5.57
CA ALA A 801 -6.02 2.17 5.35
C ALA A 801 -5.44 3.43 6.02
N THR A 802 -4.85 3.28 7.20
CA THR A 802 -4.18 4.38 7.90
C THR A 802 -2.92 4.87 7.17
N VAL A 803 -2.09 3.95 6.63
CA VAL A 803 -0.95 4.31 5.78
C VAL A 803 -1.42 5.09 4.56
N VAL A 804 -2.43 4.58 3.83
CA VAL A 804 -2.94 5.20 2.60
C VAL A 804 -3.51 6.59 2.87
N THR A 805 -4.32 6.78 3.91
CA THR A 805 -4.91 8.10 4.18
C THR A 805 -3.87 9.11 4.66
N ILE A 806 -2.92 8.72 5.52
CA ILE A 806 -1.84 9.61 5.98
C ILE A 806 -0.97 10.04 4.81
N THR A 807 -0.61 9.11 3.94
CA THR A 807 0.27 9.40 2.81
C THR A 807 -0.40 10.36 1.81
N ILE A 808 -1.66 10.10 1.43
CA ILE A 808 -2.43 11.00 0.55
C ILE A 808 -2.63 12.37 1.22
N ALA A 809 -2.97 12.43 2.50
CA ALA A 809 -3.16 13.69 3.20
C ALA A 809 -1.87 14.53 3.26
N THR A 810 -0.72 13.89 3.46
CA THR A 810 0.59 14.57 3.50
C THR A 810 0.96 15.11 2.12
N VAL A 811 0.70 14.33 1.07
CA VAL A 811 0.89 14.77 -0.33
C VAL A 811 0.03 16.00 -0.65
N LEU A 812 -1.25 16.00 -0.25
CA LEU A 812 -2.12 17.17 -0.42
C LEU A 812 -1.66 18.38 0.41
N TRP A 813 -1.10 18.16 1.60
CA TRP A 813 -0.51 19.23 2.42
C TRP A 813 0.78 19.82 1.84
N LEU A 814 1.55 19.03 1.09
CA LEU A 814 2.69 19.53 0.30
C LEU A 814 2.26 20.39 -0.90
N GLY A 815 0.95 20.58 -1.11
CA GLY A 815 0.39 21.42 -2.14
C GLY A 815 0.24 20.74 -3.50
N TRP A 816 0.34 19.41 -3.57
CA TRP A 816 0.22 18.69 -4.82
C TRP A 816 -1.22 18.71 -5.32
N THR A 817 -1.39 18.97 -6.61
CA THR A 817 -2.68 18.87 -7.31
C THR A 817 -2.80 17.51 -7.97
N VAL A 818 -4.01 16.97 -8.11
CA VAL A 818 -4.20 15.67 -8.74
C VAL A 818 -4.13 15.79 -10.26
N ASN A 819 -3.03 15.32 -10.84
CA ASN A 819 -2.81 15.14 -12.28
C ASN A 819 -2.53 13.65 -12.56
N VAL A 820 -2.13 13.28 -13.78
CA VAL A 820 -1.99 11.89 -14.24
C VAL A 820 -0.94 11.10 -13.44
N VAL A 821 0.18 11.73 -13.08
CA VAL A 821 1.25 11.07 -12.31
C VAL A 821 0.78 10.83 -10.88
N GLU A 822 0.16 11.82 -10.25
CA GLU A 822 -0.36 11.80 -8.89
C GLU A 822 -1.52 10.81 -8.76
N ALA A 823 -2.40 10.73 -9.78
CA ALA A 823 -3.41 9.68 -9.89
C ALA A 823 -2.79 8.27 -9.85
N THR A 824 -1.69 8.08 -10.58
CA THR A 824 -0.93 6.82 -10.56
C THR A 824 -0.32 6.56 -9.19
N ILE A 825 0.26 7.58 -8.56
CA ILE A 825 0.85 7.52 -7.22
C ILE A 825 -0.21 7.13 -6.18
N ILE A 826 -1.42 7.71 -6.24
CA ILE A 826 -2.52 7.38 -5.33
C ILE A 826 -2.89 5.89 -5.44
N VAL A 827 -2.98 5.34 -6.65
CA VAL A 827 -3.25 3.90 -6.85
C VAL A 827 -2.07 3.04 -6.38
N LEU A 828 -0.84 3.45 -6.68
CA LEU A 828 0.40 2.79 -6.26
C LEU A 828 0.53 2.74 -4.73
N THR A 829 0.07 3.77 -4.03
CA THR A 829 0.07 3.86 -2.56
C THR A 829 -0.60 2.64 -1.95
N ILE A 830 -1.70 2.17 -2.56
CA ILE A 830 -2.42 0.99 -2.09
C ILE A 830 -1.52 -0.24 -2.23
N GLY A 831 -1.03 -0.56 -3.42
CA GLY A 831 -0.19 -1.76 -3.67
C GLY A 831 1.06 -1.86 -2.78
N MET A 832 1.78 -0.74 -2.62
CA MET A 832 3.03 -0.67 -1.84
C MET A 832 2.81 -0.62 -0.32
N SER A 833 1.64 -0.22 0.15
CA SER A 833 1.36 -0.09 1.59
C SER A 833 1.14 -1.42 2.31
N PHE A 834 0.84 -2.49 1.57
CA PHE A 834 0.59 -3.82 2.12
C PHE A 834 1.86 -4.51 2.62
N ASP A 835 3.00 -4.15 2.06
CA ASP A 835 4.20 -4.97 2.05
C ASP A 835 4.73 -5.30 3.46
N TYR A 836 5.12 -4.27 4.22
CA TYR A 836 5.69 -4.47 5.57
C TYR A 836 4.67 -5.00 6.59
N CYS A 837 3.41 -4.52 6.55
CA CYS A 837 2.37 -5.00 7.46
C CYS A 837 2.06 -6.48 7.26
N LEU A 838 2.10 -6.97 6.01
CA LEU A 838 1.85 -8.37 5.70
C LEU A 838 2.96 -9.29 6.19
N HIS A 839 4.23 -8.90 6.08
CA HIS A 839 5.32 -9.69 6.64
C HIS A 839 5.17 -9.93 8.14
N PHE A 840 4.77 -8.89 8.91
CA PHE A 840 4.47 -9.05 10.33
C PHE A 840 3.20 -9.88 10.57
N ALA A 841 2.14 -9.69 9.77
CA ALA A 841 0.89 -10.46 9.90
C ALA A 841 1.11 -11.96 9.69
N VAL A 842 1.86 -12.32 8.65
CA VAL A 842 2.28 -13.70 8.35
C VAL A 842 3.22 -14.23 9.43
N GLY A 843 4.14 -13.40 9.95
CA GLY A 843 5.02 -13.76 11.07
C GLY A 843 4.27 -14.14 12.34
N PHE A 844 3.24 -13.38 12.73
CA PHE A 844 2.38 -13.71 13.89
C PHE A 844 1.60 -15.02 13.68
N GLN A 845 1.18 -15.31 12.45
CA GLN A 845 0.47 -16.53 12.13
C GLN A 845 1.38 -17.76 12.21
N PHE A 846 2.58 -17.70 11.64
CA PHE A 846 3.50 -18.85 11.61
C PHE A 846 4.08 -19.19 12.98
N HIS A 847 4.43 -18.19 13.79
CA HIS A 847 5.01 -18.45 15.10
C HIS A 847 3.97 -18.88 16.14
N GLY A 848 2.69 -18.51 15.97
CA GLY A 848 1.63 -18.91 16.89
C GLY A 848 1.82 -18.46 18.35
N THR A 849 2.75 -17.53 18.60
CA THR A 849 3.11 -17.04 19.93
C THR A 849 2.52 -15.67 20.22
N ASP A 850 2.14 -15.43 21.48
CA ASP A 850 1.71 -14.11 21.98
C ASP A 850 2.90 -13.13 22.16
N ASP A 851 4.14 -13.63 22.07
CA ASP A 851 5.36 -12.86 22.26
C ASP A 851 5.76 -12.14 20.97
N TYR A 852 5.75 -10.80 21.00
CA TYR A 852 6.18 -9.99 19.86
C TYR A 852 7.70 -10.07 19.64
N SER A 853 8.51 -10.39 20.66
CA SER A 853 9.98 -10.41 20.53
C SER A 853 10.48 -11.50 19.56
N THR A 854 9.79 -12.64 19.52
CA THR A 854 10.09 -13.75 18.60
C THR A 854 9.77 -13.37 17.15
N VAL A 855 8.64 -12.71 16.92
CA VAL A 855 8.21 -12.24 15.59
C VAL A 855 9.10 -11.09 15.10
N ALA A 856 9.38 -10.11 15.97
CA ALA A 856 10.23 -8.96 15.65
C ALA A 856 11.66 -9.38 15.32
N SER A 857 12.23 -10.34 16.04
CA SER A 857 13.56 -10.88 15.72
C SER A 857 13.58 -11.64 14.39
N ALA A 858 12.52 -12.38 14.06
CA ALA A 858 12.42 -13.16 12.82
C ALA A 858 12.15 -12.33 11.56
N VAL A 859 11.34 -11.28 11.65
CA VAL A 859 10.84 -10.53 10.47
C VAL A 859 11.40 -9.10 10.40
N GLY A 860 11.79 -8.52 11.53
CA GLY A 860 12.13 -7.09 11.62
C GLY A 860 13.39 -6.69 10.85
N ILE A 861 14.44 -7.52 10.84
CA ILE A 861 15.71 -7.20 10.18
C ILE A 861 15.57 -7.16 8.64
N PRO A 862 14.99 -8.18 7.98
CA PRO A 862 14.74 -8.13 6.53
C PRO A 862 13.87 -6.93 6.12
N VAL A 863 12.79 -6.67 6.86
CA VAL A 863 11.88 -5.54 6.61
C VAL A 863 12.60 -4.19 6.75
N PHE A 864 13.50 -4.06 7.73
CA PHE A 864 14.29 -2.84 7.90
C PHE A 864 15.28 -2.61 6.75
N LEU A 865 15.92 -3.66 6.24
CA LEU A 865 16.82 -3.57 5.09
C LEU A 865 16.07 -3.22 3.80
N ALA A 866 14.89 -3.80 3.60
CA ALA A 866 13.99 -3.42 2.51
C ALA A 866 13.64 -1.93 2.61
N ALA A 867 13.19 -1.46 3.78
CA ALA A 867 12.85 -0.05 4.00
C ALA A 867 14.03 0.90 3.76
N ILE A 868 15.25 0.55 4.19
CA ILE A 868 16.45 1.37 3.90
C ILE A 868 16.71 1.44 2.39
N SER A 869 16.58 0.31 1.68
CA SER A 869 16.86 0.27 0.24
C SER A 869 15.88 1.14 -0.57
N SER A 870 14.59 1.11 -0.25
CA SER A 870 13.58 1.94 -0.91
C SER A 870 13.73 3.42 -0.52
N PHE A 871 14.03 3.73 0.75
CA PHE A 871 14.26 5.10 1.21
C PHE A 871 15.47 5.75 0.53
N LEU A 872 16.60 5.04 0.45
CA LEU A 872 17.82 5.55 -0.18
C LEU A 872 17.66 5.70 -1.71
N SER A 873 16.91 4.78 -2.33
CA SER A 873 16.57 4.89 -3.76
C SER A 873 15.76 6.16 -4.03
N GLY A 874 14.77 6.46 -3.19
CA GLY A 874 14.02 7.72 -3.27
C GLY A 874 14.91 8.94 -3.00
N LEU A 875 15.82 8.88 -2.02
CA LEU A 875 16.69 10.01 -1.68
C LEU A 875 17.59 10.46 -2.84
N ILE A 876 18.11 9.52 -3.64
CA ILE A 876 18.92 9.83 -4.83
C ILE A 876 18.08 10.54 -5.89
N LEU A 877 16.82 10.11 -6.07
CA LEU A 877 15.92 10.59 -7.12
C LEU A 877 15.31 11.97 -6.81
N ILE A 878 15.42 12.49 -5.58
CA ILE A 878 15.02 13.86 -5.24
C ILE A 878 15.74 14.91 -6.10
N GLY A 879 16.96 14.60 -6.57
CA GLY A 879 17.74 15.48 -7.45
C GLY A 879 17.25 15.54 -8.91
N ALA A 880 16.14 14.87 -9.25
CA ALA A 880 15.61 14.83 -10.60
C ALA A 880 15.09 16.18 -11.12
N SER A 881 15.32 16.44 -12.41
CA SER A 881 14.87 17.65 -13.11
C SER A 881 13.42 17.56 -13.59
N THR A 882 12.92 16.34 -13.83
CA THR A 882 11.52 16.12 -14.24
C THR A 882 10.61 15.97 -13.03
N GLN A 883 9.39 16.51 -13.14
CA GLN A 883 8.43 16.51 -12.04
C GLN A 883 8.03 15.08 -11.63
N ALA A 884 7.82 14.19 -12.60
CA ALA A 884 7.37 12.82 -12.34
C ALA A 884 8.38 11.98 -11.51
N PHE A 885 9.67 12.09 -11.81
CA PHE A 885 10.71 11.38 -11.04
C PHE A 885 10.85 11.98 -9.63
N TYR A 886 10.79 13.30 -9.51
CA TYR A 886 10.79 13.98 -8.21
C TYR A 886 9.60 13.54 -7.34
N GLU A 887 8.38 13.54 -7.88
CA GLU A 887 7.18 13.17 -7.13
C GLU A 887 7.25 11.72 -6.67
N ILE A 888 7.62 10.79 -7.55
CA ILE A 888 7.79 9.38 -7.17
C ILE A 888 8.88 9.21 -6.11
N SER A 889 9.95 10.00 -6.15
CA SER A 889 11.02 9.96 -5.15
C SER A 889 10.53 10.36 -3.74
N VAL A 890 9.80 11.48 -3.65
CA VAL A 890 9.21 11.97 -2.39
C VAL A 890 8.16 10.98 -1.89
N PHE A 891 7.32 10.48 -2.79
CA PHE A 891 6.33 9.47 -2.49
C PHE A 891 6.95 8.19 -1.93
N LEU A 892 7.97 7.64 -2.59
CA LEU A 892 8.63 6.40 -2.19
C LEU A 892 9.25 6.52 -0.78
N MET A 893 9.87 7.67 -0.47
CA MET A 893 10.41 7.91 0.87
C MET A 893 9.30 8.01 1.93
N LEU A 894 8.24 8.75 1.61
CA LEU A 894 7.12 9.00 2.50
C LEU A 894 6.33 7.72 2.81
N ILE A 895 6.01 6.91 1.80
CA ILE A 895 5.34 5.61 2.01
C ILE A 895 6.21 4.64 2.79
N THR A 896 7.53 4.63 2.54
CA THR A 896 8.46 3.77 3.26
C THR A 896 8.50 4.11 4.75
N ILE A 897 8.63 5.39 5.10
CA ILE A 897 8.68 5.84 6.50
C ILE A 897 7.36 5.53 7.23
N THR A 898 6.23 5.89 6.62
CA THR A 898 4.90 5.73 7.22
C THR A 898 4.52 4.26 7.35
N SER A 899 4.69 3.47 6.29
CA SER A 899 4.40 2.03 6.29
C SER A 899 5.28 1.26 7.29
N PHE A 900 6.59 1.53 7.33
CA PHE A 900 7.50 0.90 8.29
C PHE A 900 7.12 1.22 9.74
N THR A 901 6.77 2.47 10.03
CA THR A 901 6.37 2.90 11.38
C THR A 901 5.08 2.20 11.83
N ILE A 902 4.07 2.13 10.95
CA ILE A 902 2.79 1.48 11.27
C ILE A 902 2.98 -0.04 11.42
N ALA A 903 3.78 -0.67 10.55
CA ALA A 903 4.03 -2.11 10.58
C ALA A 903 4.80 -2.57 11.83
N VAL A 904 5.78 -1.79 12.31
CA VAL A 904 6.64 -2.16 13.44
C VAL A 904 6.03 -1.79 14.80
N PHE A 905 5.29 -0.68 14.89
CA PHE A 905 4.79 -0.17 16.17
C PHE A 905 3.29 -0.34 16.36
N VAL A 906 2.48 0.06 15.38
CA VAL A 906 1.01 0.11 15.53
C VAL A 906 0.37 -1.27 15.36
N PHE A 907 0.73 -2.00 14.29
CA PHE A 907 0.14 -3.30 14.00
C PHE A 907 0.39 -4.32 15.14
N PRO A 908 1.62 -4.52 15.65
CA PRO A 908 1.87 -5.38 16.80
C PRO A 908 1.16 -4.94 18.08
N SER A 909 1.01 -3.62 18.31
CA SER A 909 0.25 -3.09 19.44
C SER A 909 -1.22 -3.53 19.41
N MET A 910 -1.85 -3.52 18.23
CA MET A 910 -3.24 -3.95 18.07
C MET A 910 -3.39 -5.47 18.24
N VAL A 911 -2.47 -6.26 17.67
CA VAL A 911 -2.49 -7.72 17.75
C VAL A 911 -2.28 -8.20 19.19
N THR A 912 -1.24 -7.71 19.88
CA THR A 912 -0.92 -8.12 21.26
C THR A 912 -1.99 -7.73 22.27
N LEU A 913 -2.67 -6.59 22.08
CA LEU A 913 -3.81 -6.18 22.91
C LEU A 913 -5.01 -7.13 22.78
N LEU A 914 -5.31 -7.59 21.55
CA LEU A 914 -6.40 -8.52 21.29
C LEU A 914 -6.12 -9.93 21.79
N LEU A 915 -4.87 -10.40 21.68
CA LEU A 915 -4.44 -11.69 22.20
C LEU A 915 -4.52 -11.73 23.74
N GLN A 916 -4.10 -10.65 24.41
CA GLN A 916 -4.22 -10.54 25.88
C GLN A 916 -5.70 -10.55 26.35
N TYR A 917 -6.61 -9.89 25.62
CA TYR A 917 -8.05 -9.91 25.93
C TYR A 917 -8.65 -11.32 25.78
N ARG A 918 -8.25 -12.09 24.75
CA ARG A 918 -8.67 -13.48 24.58
C ARG A 918 -8.19 -14.36 25.73
N SER A 919 -6.92 -14.25 26.10
CA SER A 919 -6.31 -15.01 27.22
C SER A 919 -7.05 -14.76 28.54
N LEU A 920 -7.32 -13.49 28.90
CA LEU A 920 -8.09 -13.13 30.10
C LEU A 920 -9.50 -13.74 30.11
N ARG A 921 -10.19 -13.75 28.96
CA ARG A 921 -11.55 -14.31 28.86
C ARG A 921 -11.54 -15.83 29.06
N THR A 922 -10.58 -16.56 28.50
CA THR A 922 -10.42 -18.00 28.72
C THR A 922 -10.08 -18.34 30.17
N THR A 923 -9.22 -17.55 30.82
CA THR A 923 -8.84 -17.77 32.23
C THR A 923 -10.02 -17.52 33.19
N ILE A 924 -10.79 -16.44 33.00
CA ILE A 924 -11.98 -16.14 33.81
C ILE A 924 -13.09 -17.18 33.61
N THR A 925 -13.24 -17.70 32.39
CA THR A 925 -14.24 -18.74 32.10
C THR A 925 -13.83 -20.10 32.67
N ARG A 926 -12.54 -20.44 32.68
CA ARG A 926 -12.01 -21.67 33.32
C ARG A 926 -12.02 -21.64 34.84
N CYS A 927 -11.73 -20.51 35.48
CA CYS A 927 -11.84 -20.38 36.93
C CYS A 927 -13.30 -20.50 37.41
N ARG A 928 -14.28 -19.99 36.64
CA ARG A 928 -15.71 -20.20 36.94
C ARG A 928 -16.18 -21.64 36.71
N LEU A 929 -15.58 -22.36 35.76
CA LEU A 929 -15.89 -23.77 35.49
C LEU A 929 -15.31 -24.72 36.56
N MET A 930 -14.17 -24.41 37.16
CA MET A 930 -13.63 -25.24 38.26
C MET A 930 -14.45 -25.10 39.55
N GLU A 931 -14.99 -23.92 39.87
CA GLU A 931 -15.90 -23.77 41.02
C GLU A 931 -17.27 -24.47 40.83
N SER A 932 -17.73 -24.65 39.58
CA SER A 932 -19.01 -25.31 39.31
C SER A 932 -18.92 -26.83 39.23
N VAL A 933 -17.81 -27.38 38.72
CA VAL A 933 -17.67 -28.82 38.43
C VAL A 933 -17.58 -29.69 39.71
N GLU A 934 -17.00 -29.18 40.82
CA GLU A 934 -17.01 -29.93 42.10
C GLU A 934 -18.40 -30.01 42.76
N SER A 935 -19.33 -29.10 42.42
CA SER A 935 -20.68 -29.11 42.98
C SER A 935 -21.66 -30.00 42.22
N GLU A 936 -21.40 -30.30 40.94
CA GLU A 936 -22.29 -31.10 40.07
C GLU A 936 -21.91 -32.59 39.99
N ASN A 937 -20.64 -32.97 40.19
CA ASN A 937 -20.21 -34.39 40.11
C ASN A 937 -20.57 -35.26 41.32
N ILE A 938 -21.20 -34.71 42.37
CA ILE A 938 -21.75 -35.50 43.50
C ILE A 938 -22.99 -36.32 43.07
N SER A 939 -23.50 -36.12 41.85
CA SER A 939 -24.87 -36.47 41.47
C SER A 939 -25.07 -37.78 40.69
N GLU A 940 -24.03 -38.45 40.17
CA GLU A 940 -24.26 -39.56 39.23
C GLU A 940 -24.29 -40.98 39.82
N ASN A 941 -23.85 -41.23 41.06
CA ASN A 941 -23.98 -42.55 41.67
C ASN A 941 -25.37 -42.73 42.36
N PRO A 942 -26.28 -43.58 41.82
CA PRO A 942 -27.64 -43.72 42.32
C PRO A 942 -27.71 -44.28 43.75
N GLU A 943 -26.74 -45.08 44.19
CA GLU A 943 -26.69 -45.60 45.57
C GLU A 943 -26.35 -44.51 46.59
N VAL A 944 -25.42 -43.63 46.25
CA VAL A 944 -25.02 -42.48 47.08
C VAL A 944 -26.17 -41.49 47.22
N ARG A 945 -26.89 -41.17 46.13
CA ARG A 945 -28.07 -40.30 46.16
C ARG A 945 -29.19 -40.86 47.05
N ARG A 946 -29.43 -42.17 46.97
CA ARG A 946 -30.43 -42.86 47.81
C ARG A 946 -30.02 -42.86 49.28
N LEU A 947 -28.76 -43.21 49.58
CA LEU A 947 -28.23 -43.18 50.94
C LEU A 947 -28.28 -41.78 51.56
N ALA A 948 -27.87 -40.75 50.81
CA ALA A 948 -27.95 -39.35 51.23
C ALA A 948 -29.39 -38.92 51.55
N ALA A 949 -30.38 -39.39 50.79
CA ALA A 949 -31.79 -39.13 51.07
C ALA A 949 -32.29 -39.85 52.33
N PHE A 950 -31.89 -41.11 52.55
CA PHE A 950 -32.24 -41.87 53.76
C PHE A 950 -31.65 -41.27 55.02
N ILE A 951 -30.36 -40.92 55.01
CA ILE A 951 -29.69 -40.31 56.17
C ILE A 951 -30.25 -38.90 56.46
N LYS A 952 -30.61 -38.12 55.43
CA LYS A 952 -31.34 -36.86 55.60
C LYS A 952 -32.73 -37.04 56.22
N GLN A 953 -33.45 -38.12 55.91
CA GLN A 953 -34.75 -38.43 56.52
C GLN A 953 -34.61 -38.79 58.01
N SER A 954 -33.53 -39.48 58.40
CA SER A 954 -33.26 -39.83 59.80
C SER A 954 -32.92 -38.62 60.68
N ALA A 955 -32.54 -37.48 60.07
CA ALA A 955 -32.14 -36.18 60.66
C ALA A 955 -30.95 -36.20 61.66
N HIS A 956 -30.72 -37.33 62.33
CA HIS A 956 -29.71 -37.55 63.35
C HIS A 956 -29.09 -38.94 63.22
N VAL A 957 -27.79 -39.03 63.49
CA VAL A 957 -27.03 -40.27 63.71
C VAL A 957 -26.42 -40.16 65.10
N ASP A 958 -26.89 -40.97 66.05
CA ASP A 958 -26.54 -40.86 67.47
C ASP A 958 -26.64 -39.42 68.02
N ASN A 959 -25.54 -38.84 68.51
CA ASN A 959 -25.49 -37.48 69.05
C ASN A 959 -25.23 -36.39 68.00
N TRP A 960 -25.25 -36.75 66.71
CA TRP A 960 -24.87 -35.88 65.59
C TRP A 960 -26.07 -35.55 64.72
N LYS A 961 -26.30 -34.25 64.49
CA LYS A 961 -27.27 -33.75 63.51
C LYS A 961 -26.62 -33.75 62.13
N VAL A 962 -27.27 -34.38 61.15
CA VAL A 962 -26.72 -34.51 59.80
C VAL A 962 -27.01 -33.26 58.98
N GLY A 963 -25.97 -32.72 58.34
CA GLY A 963 -26.00 -31.53 57.49
C GLY A 963 -25.81 -31.86 56.00
N LYS A 964 -24.98 -31.06 55.31
CA LYS A 964 -24.73 -31.19 53.86
C LYS A 964 -23.79 -32.38 53.58
N VAL A 965 -24.06 -33.14 52.51
CA VAL A 965 -23.11 -34.13 51.98
C VAL A 965 -21.94 -33.38 51.32
N ILE A 966 -20.72 -33.68 51.75
CA ILE A 966 -19.49 -32.99 51.30
C ILE A 966 -18.82 -33.80 50.18
N GLY A 967 -18.89 -35.14 50.23
CA GLY A 967 -18.32 -36.00 49.19
C GLY A 967 -18.79 -37.46 49.29
N ALA A 968 -18.53 -38.25 48.26
CA ALA A 968 -18.82 -39.68 48.24
C ALA A 968 -17.83 -40.42 47.33
N GLY A 969 -17.36 -41.59 47.77
CA GLY A 969 -16.39 -42.40 47.02
C GLY A 969 -16.35 -43.85 47.46
N ALA A 970 -15.35 -44.60 46.98
CA ALA A 970 -15.20 -46.05 47.21
C ALA A 970 -15.13 -46.47 48.69
N ASN A 971 -14.72 -45.56 49.57
CA ASN A 971 -14.53 -45.82 51.01
C ASN A 971 -15.72 -45.39 51.89
N GLY A 972 -16.75 -44.74 51.33
CA GLY A 972 -17.90 -44.25 52.10
C GLY A 972 -18.48 -42.92 51.61
N MET A 973 -19.55 -42.47 52.28
CA MET A 973 -20.15 -41.14 52.12
C MET A 973 -19.70 -40.20 53.23
N VAL A 974 -19.34 -38.97 52.88
CA VAL A 974 -18.82 -37.94 53.80
C VAL A 974 -19.85 -36.84 53.96
N VAL A 975 -20.27 -36.56 55.20
CA VAL A 975 -21.31 -35.57 55.53
C VAL A 975 -20.85 -34.62 56.62
N LEU A 976 -21.25 -33.36 56.51
CA LEU A 976 -21.10 -32.37 57.56
C LEU A 976 -22.06 -32.72 58.70
N VAL A 977 -21.58 -32.73 59.94
CA VAL A 977 -22.41 -33.01 61.12
C VAL A 977 -22.19 -31.98 62.22
N GLU A 978 -23.21 -31.76 63.02
CA GLU A 978 -23.18 -30.85 64.18
C GLU A 978 -23.53 -31.63 65.45
N HIS A 979 -22.66 -31.58 66.46
CA HIS A 979 -22.92 -32.26 67.72
C HIS A 979 -24.06 -31.58 68.49
N ARG A 980 -25.07 -32.34 68.89
CA ARG A 980 -26.33 -31.81 69.44
C ARG A 980 -26.18 -31.03 70.75
N LYS A 981 -25.18 -31.35 71.57
CA LYS A 981 -24.98 -30.70 72.89
C LYS A 981 -23.93 -29.59 72.88
N THR A 982 -22.92 -29.72 72.02
CA THR A 982 -21.77 -28.79 72.01
C THR A 982 -21.79 -27.84 70.82
N HIS A 983 -22.72 -28.04 69.87
CA HIS A 983 -22.77 -27.33 68.59
C HIS A 983 -21.47 -27.39 67.77
N LYS A 984 -20.56 -28.32 68.11
CA LYS A 984 -19.30 -28.50 67.40
C LYS A 984 -19.57 -29.08 66.02
N VAL A 985 -19.13 -28.39 64.98
CA VAL A 985 -19.17 -28.84 63.60
C VAL A 985 -18.02 -29.83 63.35
N ALA A 986 -18.34 -30.92 62.67
CA ALA A 986 -17.42 -32.01 62.37
C ALA A 986 -17.78 -32.66 61.04
N VAL A 987 -16.95 -33.59 60.58
CA VAL A 987 -17.18 -34.38 59.36
C VAL A 987 -17.40 -35.83 59.77
N MET A 988 -18.49 -36.43 59.30
CA MET A 988 -18.79 -37.85 59.51
C MET A 988 -18.63 -38.60 58.20
N LYS A 989 -17.77 -39.62 58.20
CA LYS A 989 -17.62 -40.57 57.09
C LYS A 989 -18.34 -41.86 57.44
N ILE A 990 -19.30 -42.26 56.60
CA ILE A 990 -20.25 -43.37 56.84
C ILE A 990 -20.06 -44.42 55.74
N ALA A 991 -20.00 -45.70 56.12
CA ALA A 991 -19.84 -46.78 55.16
C ALA A 991 -21.14 -47.00 54.38
N VAL A 992 -21.01 -47.24 53.08
CA VAL A 992 -22.15 -47.45 52.17
C VAL A 992 -22.68 -48.87 52.27
N ASN A 993 -21.89 -49.83 52.76
CA ASN A 993 -22.29 -51.23 52.96
C ASN A 993 -21.34 -51.95 53.94
N LEU A 994 -21.59 -53.23 54.23
CA LEU A 994 -20.74 -54.02 55.13
C LEU A 994 -19.30 -54.18 54.62
N ALA A 995 -19.10 -54.26 53.29
CA ALA A 995 -17.77 -54.40 52.69
C ALA A 995 -16.89 -53.15 52.89
N THR A 996 -17.49 -51.96 52.77
CA THR A 996 -16.81 -50.66 52.98
C THR A 996 -16.63 -50.31 54.46
N SER A 997 -17.39 -50.95 55.36
CA SER A 997 -17.21 -50.80 56.82
C SER A 997 -15.81 -51.23 57.29
N GLY A 998 -15.18 -52.18 56.59
CA GLY A 998 -13.80 -52.56 56.84
C GLY A 998 -12.80 -51.40 56.63
N SER A 999 -12.98 -50.60 55.58
CA SER A 999 -12.12 -49.44 55.29
C SER A 999 -12.25 -48.36 56.35
N ILE A 1000 -13.47 -48.12 56.85
CA ILE A 1000 -13.74 -47.12 57.91
C ILE A 1000 -13.17 -47.59 59.24
N TYR A 1001 -13.24 -48.89 59.54
CA TYR A 1001 -12.59 -49.44 60.73
C TYR A 1001 -11.07 -49.27 60.68
N TRP A 1002 -10.45 -49.50 59.52
CA TRP A 1002 -9.01 -49.25 59.35
C TRP A 1002 -8.64 -47.79 59.53
N GLU A 1003 -9.42 -46.87 58.96
CA GLU A 1003 -9.24 -45.43 59.13
C GLU A 1003 -9.38 -45.03 60.61
N TRP A 1004 -10.35 -45.61 61.32
CA TRP A 1004 -10.51 -45.44 62.76
C TRP A 1004 -9.29 -45.94 63.57
N ASP A 1005 -8.73 -47.11 63.25
CA ASP A 1005 -7.54 -47.65 63.96
C ASP A 1005 -6.34 -46.68 63.88
N VAL A 1006 -6.12 -46.08 62.70
CA VAL A 1006 -5.08 -45.09 62.50
C VAL A 1006 -5.35 -43.84 63.35
N LEU A 1007 -6.56 -43.31 63.26
CA LEU A 1007 -6.97 -42.11 63.99
C LEU A 1007 -6.94 -42.30 65.52
N GLU A 1008 -7.36 -43.46 66.02
CA GLU A 1008 -7.31 -43.80 67.44
C GLU A 1008 -5.88 -43.88 67.94
N ARG A 1009 -4.97 -44.40 67.10
CA ARG A 1009 -3.54 -44.43 67.44
C ARG A 1009 -2.92 -43.04 67.40
N ILE A 1010 -3.33 -42.16 66.50
CA ILE A 1010 -2.94 -40.73 66.50
C ILE A 1010 -3.33 -40.08 67.84
N MET A 1011 -4.51 -40.40 68.38
CA MET A 1011 -5.06 -39.84 69.61
C MET A 1011 -4.45 -40.39 70.92
N LYS A 1012 -3.55 -41.39 70.88
CA LYS A 1012 -2.97 -41.96 72.11
C LYS A 1012 -2.21 -40.90 72.94
N PRO A 1013 -2.32 -40.90 74.28
CA PRO A 1013 -1.66 -39.89 75.13
C PRO A 1013 -0.13 -39.82 75.01
N SER A 1014 0.50 -40.91 74.55
CA SER A 1014 1.95 -40.96 74.26
C SER A 1014 2.36 -40.13 73.05
N ASN A 1015 1.40 -39.72 72.22
CA ASN A 1015 1.60 -38.90 71.04
C ASN A 1015 1.15 -37.47 71.39
N ASN A 1016 2.10 -36.61 71.74
CA ASN A 1016 1.81 -35.22 72.12
C ASN A 1016 1.11 -34.47 70.97
N GLU A 1017 0.19 -33.56 71.29
CA GLU A 1017 -0.60 -32.78 70.34
C GLU A 1017 0.25 -31.99 69.33
N ASP A 1018 1.40 -31.48 69.77
CA ASP A 1018 2.36 -30.76 68.92
C ASP A 1018 3.02 -31.67 67.88
N ARG A 1019 3.14 -32.96 68.19
CA ARG A 1019 3.80 -33.93 67.31
C ARG A 1019 2.90 -34.30 66.15
N THR A 1020 1.64 -34.63 66.41
CA THR A 1020 0.68 -35.07 65.38
C THR A 1020 -0.18 -33.92 64.86
N ARG A 1021 0.26 -32.68 65.04
CA ARG A 1021 -0.49 -31.45 64.72
C ARG A 1021 -0.97 -31.32 63.27
N HIS A 1022 -0.32 -32.01 62.33
CA HIS A 1022 -0.66 -31.97 60.90
C HIS A 1022 -1.46 -33.19 60.43
N LEU A 1023 -1.99 -34.00 61.36
CA LEU A 1023 -2.82 -35.16 61.06
C LEU A 1023 -4.23 -34.96 61.61
N ALA A 1024 -5.24 -35.34 60.83
CA ALA A 1024 -6.63 -35.20 61.24
C ALA A 1024 -6.93 -35.96 62.55
N ARG A 1025 -7.74 -35.35 63.41
CA ARG A 1025 -8.12 -35.91 64.72
C ARG A 1025 -9.50 -36.57 64.69
N ARG A 1026 -9.60 -37.71 65.40
CA ARG A 1026 -10.88 -38.36 65.69
C ARG A 1026 -11.67 -37.55 66.71
N ILE A 1027 -12.98 -37.45 66.50
CA ILE A 1027 -13.93 -36.96 67.49
C ILE A 1027 -14.80 -38.10 68.02
N ASP A 1028 -15.33 -38.96 67.15
CA ASP A 1028 -16.27 -40.03 67.54
C ASP A 1028 -16.17 -41.23 66.58
N PHE A 1029 -16.68 -42.38 66.99
CA PHE A 1029 -16.80 -43.58 66.15
C PHE A 1029 -17.99 -44.42 66.62
N GLY A 1030 -18.77 -44.93 65.68
CA GLY A 1030 -19.95 -45.71 66.01
C GLY A 1030 -20.44 -46.55 64.85
N HIS A 1031 -21.64 -47.08 65.03
CA HIS A 1031 -22.34 -47.85 64.01
C HIS A 1031 -23.72 -47.27 63.79
N THR A 1032 -24.17 -47.28 62.55
CA THR A 1032 -25.52 -46.87 62.16
C THR A 1032 -26.12 -47.90 61.23
N VAL A 1033 -27.42 -47.78 60.97
CA VAL A 1033 -28.14 -48.72 60.12
C VAL A 1033 -28.27 -48.13 58.73
N ASN A 1034 -27.85 -48.89 57.72
CA ASN A 1034 -28.01 -48.52 56.32
C ASN A 1034 -29.43 -48.85 55.78
N MET A 1035 -29.76 -48.45 54.55
CA MET A 1035 -31.05 -48.73 53.89
C MET A 1035 -31.47 -50.21 53.94
N ASP A 1036 -30.51 -51.14 53.83
CA ASP A 1036 -30.76 -52.60 53.89
C ASP A 1036 -30.88 -53.16 55.31
N LYS A 1037 -31.04 -52.31 56.32
CA LYS A 1037 -31.03 -52.64 57.75
C LYS A 1037 -29.74 -53.30 58.26
N GLN A 1038 -28.64 -53.11 57.54
CA GLN A 1038 -27.32 -53.61 57.92
C GLN A 1038 -26.60 -52.61 58.83
N ASN A 1039 -25.86 -53.11 59.81
CA ASN A 1039 -25.08 -52.29 60.74
C ASN A 1039 -23.74 -51.89 60.08
N VAL A 1040 -23.62 -50.61 59.72
CA VAL A 1040 -22.46 -50.03 59.03
C VAL A 1040 -21.69 -49.08 59.95
N SER A 1041 -20.37 -49.06 59.85
CA SER A 1041 -19.53 -48.18 60.68
C SER A 1041 -19.53 -46.73 60.19
N TYR A 1042 -19.37 -45.79 61.12
CA TYR A 1042 -19.05 -44.40 60.82
C TYR A 1042 -17.92 -43.89 61.72
N VAL A 1043 -17.14 -42.94 61.22
CA VAL A 1043 -16.13 -42.21 61.99
C VAL A 1043 -16.39 -40.71 61.87
N VAL A 1044 -16.30 -39.99 62.99
CA VAL A 1044 -16.43 -38.53 63.04
C VAL A 1044 -15.06 -37.93 63.29
N MET A 1045 -14.68 -36.98 62.44
CA MET A 1045 -13.39 -36.30 62.42
C MET A 1045 -13.58 -34.79 62.47
N GLU A 1046 -12.53 -34.05 62.76
CA GLU A 1046 -12.58 -32.59 62.70
C GLU A 1046 -12.90 -32.05 61.31
N TYR A 1047 -13.61 -30.91 61.28
CA TYR A 1047 -13.94 -30.22 60.04
C TYR A 1047 -12.83 -29.24 59.66
N LEU A 1048 -12.38 -29.29 58.41
CA LEU A 1048 -11.36 -28.41 57.85
C LEU A 1048 -12.03 -27.38 56.92
N PRO A 1049 -12.04 -26.08 57.27
CA PRO A 1049 -12.78 -25.07 56.52
C PRO A 1049 -12.11 -24.59 55.22
N GLY A 1050 -10.82 -24.89 54.98
CA GLY A 1050 -10.09 -24.38 53.82
C GLY A 1050 -9.36 -25.45 53.02
N ASN A 1051 -8.93 -25.07 51.80
CA ASN A 1051 -8.14 -25.89 50.87
C ASN A 1051 -6.84 -25.13 50.50
N PRO A 1052 -5.65 -25.76 50.57
CA PRO A 1052 -4.38 -25.10 50.22
C PRO A 1052 -4.33 -24.60 48.76
N VAL A 1053 -5.03 -25.26 47.82
CA VAL A 1053 -5.00 -24.93 46.39
C VAL A 1053 -5.54 -23.52 46.11
N SER A 1054 -6.56 -23.05 46.86
CA SER A 1054 -7.13 -21.71 46.65
C SER A 1054 -6.16 -20.59 47.02
N ILE A 1055 -5.35 -20.80 48.06
CA ILE A 1055 -4.31 -19.85 48.49
C ILE A 1055 -3.14 -19.89 47.50
N ILE A 1056 -2.69 -21.09 47.11
CA ILE A 1056 -1.58 -21.26 46.17
C ILE A 1056 -1.91 -20.66 44.79
N GLY A 1057 -3.11 -20.91 44.27
CA GLY A 1057 -3.54 -20.42 42.95
C GLY A 1057 -3.65 -18.89 42.83
N ALA A 1058 -3.69 -18.17 43.95
CA ALA A 1058 -3.71 -16.70 43.97
C ALA A 1058 -2.30 -16.06 43.95
N LEU A 1059 -1.23 -16.85 44.10
CA LEU A 1059 0.14 -16.37 44.22
C LEU A 1059 0.95 -16.58 42.93
N GLN A 1060 1.99 -15.76 42.73
CA GLN A 1060 2.92 -15.89 41.58
C GLN A 1060 4.38 -15.68 42.02
N GLY A 1061 5.32 -16.16 41.20
CA GLY A 1061 6.75 -15.90 41.40
C GLY A 1061 7.31 -16.38 42.75
N SER A 1062 8.06 -15.54 43.45
CA SER A 1062 8.71 -15.89 44.72
C SER A 1062 7.73 -16.14 45.88
N GLU A 1063 6.57 -15.47 45.88
CA GLU A 1063 5.55 -15.66 46.91
C GLU A 1063 4.90 -17.04 46.82
N LEU A 1064 4.61 -17.49 45.59
CA LEU A 1064 4.16 -18.86 45.31
C LEU A 1064 5.17 -19.87 45.83
N LEU A 1065 6.45 -19.74 45.47
CA LEU A 1065 7.49 -20.67 45.91
C LEU A 1065 7.65 -20.72 47.43
N ALA A 1066 7.58 -19.57 48.11
CA ALA A 1066 7.64 -19.52 49.57
C ALA A 1066 6.45 -20.24 50.22
N LYS A 1067 5.22 -20.01 49.71
CA LYS A 1067 4.02 -20.64 50.26
C LYS A 1067 3.97 -22.14 49.98
N VAL A 1068 4.38 -22.57 48.79
CA VAL A 1068 4.50 -23.99 48.44
C VAL A 1068 5.56 -24.68 49.30
N ALA A 1069 6.69 -24.03 49.57
CA ALA A 1069 7.70 -24.58 50.49
C ALA A 1069 7.17 -24.69 51.93
N GLU A 1070 6.45 -23.66 52.42
CA GLU A 1070 5.83 -23.65 53.75
C GLU A 1070 4.85 -24.83 53.91
N PHE A 1071 3.86 -24.95 53.01
CA PHE A 1071 2.88 -26.03 53.03
C PHE A 1071 3.52 -27.40 52.76
N GLY A 1072 4.50 -27.45 51.86
CA GLY A 1072 5.25 -28.67 51.57
C GLY A 1072 5.99 -29.22 52.79
N LEU A 1073 6.57 -28.36 53.62
CA LEU A 1073 7.21 -28.78 54.88
C LEU A 1073 6.20 -29.31 55.90
N GLN A 1074 5.02 -28.68 56.00
CA GLN A 1074 3.95 -29.14 56.90
C GLN A 1074 3.40 -30.50 56.46
N LEU A 1075 3.18 -30.71 55.16
CA LEU A 1075 2.75 -31.99 54.61
C LEU A 1075 3.81 -33.08 54.82
N LEU A 1076 5.10 -32.77 54.60
CA LEU A 1076 6.19 -33.70 54.86
C LEU A 1076 6.25 -34.10 56.34
N LYS A 1077 6.01 -33.15 57.24
CA LYS A 1077 5.94 -33.41 58.68
C LYS A 1077 4.78 -34.36 59.02
N ALA A 1078 3.60 -34.15 58.42
CA ALA A 1078 2.46 -35.07 58.57
C ALA A 1078 2.81 -36.51 58.15
N VAL A 1079 3.40 -36.67 56.96
CA VAL A 1079 3.84 -37.97 56.43
C VAL A 1079 4.88 -38.62 57.38
N TYR A 1080 5.84 -37.84 57.86
CA TYR A 1080 6.86 -38.30 58.80
C TYR A 1080 6.25 -38.83 60.11
N ASP A 1081 5.30 -38.10 60.70
CA ASP A 1081 4.67 -38.52 61.95
C ASP A 1081 3.79 -39.76 61.76
N LEU A 1082 3.09 -39.88 60.62
CA LEU A 1082 2.34 -41.10 60.27
C LEU A 1082 3.28 -42.31 60.12
N HIS A 1083 4.43 -42.14 59.45
CA HIS A 1083 5.46 -43.17 59.32
C HIS A 1083 6.05 -43.57 60.67
N TYR A 1084 6.19 -42.63 61.59
CA TYR A 1084 6.65 -42.93 62.94
C TYR A 1084 5.66 -43.79 63.73
N LEU A 1085 4.35 -43.63 63.49
CA LEU A 1085 3.30 -44.45 64.11
C LEU A 1085 3.23 -45.88 63.52
N GLY A 1086 4.03 -46.16 62.49
CA GLY A 1086 4.16 -47.47 61.84
C GLY A 1086 3.33 -47.63 60.56
N TYR A 1087 2.70 -46.55 60.06
CA TYR A 1087 1.83 -46.60 58.88
C TYR A 1087 2.44 -45.87 57.70
N VAL A 1088 2.12 -46.34 56.50
CA VAL A 1088 2.24 -45.59 55.24
C VAL A 1088 0.84 -45.18 54.79
N HIS A 1089 0.71 -44.00 54.19
CA HIS A 1089 -0.59 -43.45 53.77
C HIS A 1089 -1.10 -44.12 52.50
N ARG A 1090 -0.23 -44.30 51.50
CA ARG A 1090 -0.48 -44.91 50.18
C ARG A 1090 -1.39 -44.13 49.24
N ASP A 1091 -1.74 -42.89 49.58
CA ASP A 1091 -2.62 -42.03 48.76
C ASP A 1091 -2.38 -40.53 49.04
N ILE A 1092 -1.13 -40.09 48.95
CA ILE A 1092 -0.76 -38.67 49.13
C ILE A 1092 -1.07 -37.92 47.82
N LYS A 1093 -2.01 -36.98 47.88
CA LYS A 1093 -2.49 -36.14 46.76
C LYS A 1093 -3.16 -34.86 47.28
N PRO A 1094 -3.36 -33.81 46.45
CA PRO A 1094 -3.88 -32.52 46.91
C PRO A 1094 -5.25 -32.62 47.58
N GLU A 1095 -6.12 -33.53 47.14
CA GLU A 1095 -7.48 -33.68 47.66
C GLU A 1095 -7.53 -34.26 49.07
N ASN A 1096 -6.47 -34.94 49.52
CA ASN A 1096 -6.38 -35.49 50.88
C ASN A 1096 -5.70 -34.51 51.86
N VAL A 1097 -5.52 -33.25 51.43
CA VAL A 1097 -4.85 -32.20 52.20
C VAL A 1097 -5.79 -31.02 52.39
N GLY A 1098 -5.95 -30.58 53.63
CA GLY A 1098 -6.88 -29.51 54.01
C GLY A 1098 -6.25 -28.50 54.92
N LEU A 1099 -6.96 -27.42 55.17
CA LEU A 1099 -6.53 -26.34 56.04
C LEU A 1099 -7.47 -26.23 57.23
N TYR A 1100 -6.89 -26.28 58.44
CA TYR A 1100 -7.62 -25.94 59.66
C TYR A 1100 -7.86 -24.42 59.74
N ASN A 1101 -6.90 -23.64 59.24
CA ASN A 1101 -6.95 -22.21 58.95
C ASN A 1101 -5.95 -21.91 57.82
N ASP A 1102 -5.83 -20.66 57.37
CA ASP A 1102 -4.98 -20.27 56.23
C ASP A 1102 -3.47 -20.62 56.37
N ASN A 1103 -3.02 -21.06 57.55
CA ASN A 1103 -1.62 -21.32 57.86
C ASN A 1103 -1.32 -22.77 58.30
N ILE A 1104 -2.30 -23.55 58.76
CA ILE A 1104 -2.09 -24.90 59.30
C ILE A 1104 -2.68 -25.94 58.34
N LEU A 1105 -1.78 -26.67 57.69
CA LEU A 1105 -2.08 -27.78 56.81
C LEU A 1105 -2.25 -29.08 57.58
N ILE A 1106 -3.32 -29.81 57.26
CA ILE A 1106 -3.71 -31.07 57.86
C ILE A 1106 -3.85 -32.13 56.76
N LEU A 1107 -3.20 -33.28 56.93
CA LEU A 1107 -3.39 -34.48 56.12
C LEU A 1107 -4.55 -35.32 56.69
N TYR A 1108 -5.46 -35.73 55.81
CA TYR A 1108 -6.65 -36.51 56.17
C TYR A 1108 -6.91 -37.65 55.15
N ASP A 1109 -7.93 -38.46 55.42
CA ASP A 1109 -8.29 -39.68 54.68
C ASP A 1109 -7.26 -40.83 54.78
N PHE A 1110 -7.27 -41.52 55.92
CA PHE A 1110 -6.41 -42.68 56.17
C PHE A 1110 -7.03 -44.01 55.71
N GLY A 1111 -8.05 -43.99 54.86
CA GLY A 1111 -8.77 -45.21 54.43
C GLY A 1111 -7.91 -46.22 53.68
N LEU A 1112 -6.82 -45.75 53.05
CA LEU A 1112 -5.83 -46.60 52.39
C LEU A 1112 -4.55 -46.77 53.23
N ALA A 1113 -4.46 -46.22 54.44
CA ALA A 1113 -3.26 -46.35 55.24
C ALA A 1113 -3.01 -47.81 55.68
N ARG A 1114 -1.74 -48.17 55.90
CA ARG A 1114 -1.38 -49.54 56.30
C ARG A 1114 -0.06 -49.61 57.05
N PHE A 1115 0.05 -50.59 57.94
CA PHE A 1115 1.31 -50.98 58.55
C PHE A 1115 2.38 -51.38 57.54
N TYR A 1116 3.49 -50.65 57.53
CA TYR A 1116 4.73 -51.07 56.86
C TYR A 1116 5.69 -51.82 57.81
N THR A 1117 5.40 -51.84 59.11
CA THR A 1117 6.12 -52.61 60.12
C THR A 1117 5.31 -53.79 60.65
N ASN A 1118 5.99 -54.80 61.18
CA ASN A 1118 5.39 -55.91 61.93
C ASN A 1118 5.18 -55.50 63.41
N GLN A 1119 4.61 -56.41 64.22
CA GLN A 1119 4.37 -56.16 65.66
C GLN A 1119 5.65 -55.91 66.47
N GLU A 1120 6.82 -56.28 65.94
CA GLU A 1120 8.15 -56.05 66.54
C GLU A 1120 8.81 -54.73 66.08
N GLY A 1121 8.12 -53.93 65.25
CA GLY A 1121 8.64 -52.68 64.71
C GLY A 1121 9.63 -52.85 63.54
N LYS A 1122 9.84 -54.07 63.04
CA LYS A 1122 10.66 -54.35 61.85
C LYS A 1122 9.86 -54.14 60.57
N VAL A 1123 10.50 -53.67 59.51
CA VAL A 1123 9.87 -53.51 58.19
C VAL A 1123 9.38 -54.88 57.70
N ARG A 1124 8.16 -54.91 57.18
CA ARG A 1124 7.55 -56.13 56.63
C ARG A 1124 8.23 -56.51 55.32
N GLU A 1125 8.35 -57.82 55.08
CA GLU A 1125 8.77 -58.31 53.77
C GLU A 1125 7.76 -57.90 52.69
N PRO A 1126 8.23 -57.40 51.52
CA PRO A 1126 7.35 -57.00 50.43
C PRO A 1126 6.68 -58.21 49.79
N ARG A 1127 5.40 -58.09 49.45
CA ARG A 1127 4.70 -59.13 48.68
C ARG A 1127 5.17 -59.12 47.22
N CYS A 1128 5.23 -60.30 46.60
CA CYS A 1128 5.67 -60.45 45.21
C CYS A 1128 4.77 -59.75 44.19
N LEU A 1129 3.47 -59.63 44.47
CA LEU A 1129 2.53 -58.90 43.62
C LEU A 1129 1.41 -58.33 44.49
N CYS A 1130 1.12 -57.05 44.30
CA CYS A 1130 -0.08 -56.42 44.84
C CYS A 1130 -0.74 -55.57 43.75
N GLY A 1131 -2.07 -55.55 43.72
CA GLY A 1131 -2.76 -54.59 42.86
C GLY A 1131 -2.40 -53.16 43.25
N MET A 1132 -2.41 -52.26 42.27
CA MET A 1132 -2.20 -50.83 42.46
C MET A 1132 -3.16 -50.28 43.53
N ARG A 1133 -2.65 -49.40 44.40
CA ARG A 1133 -3.41 -48.71 45.45
C ARG A 1133 -2.97 -47.24 45.50
N GLY A 1134 -3.95 -46.34 45.59
CA GLY A 1134 -3.78 -44.89 45.49
C GLY A 1134 -4.24 -44.35 44.13
N THR A 1135 -4.20 -43.03 43.95
CA THR A 1135 -4.55 -42.36 42.68
C THR A 1135 -3.38 -42.36 41.69
N ASP A 1136 -3.65 -42.81 40.45
CA ASP A 1136 -2.67 -42.96 39.35
C ASP A 1136 -1.75 -41.75 39.16
N GLU A 1137 -2.30 -40.53 39.19
CA GLU A 1137 -1.58 -39.30 38.90
C GLU A 1137 -0.42 -39.03 39.88
N TRP A 1138 -0.64 -39.24 41.19
CA TRP A 1138 0.34 -38.99 42.26
C TRP A 1138 1.02 -40.26 42.79
N ALA A 1139 0.57 -41.44 42.40
CA ALA A 1139 1.19 -42.69 42.79
C ALA A 1139 2.65 -42.76 42.30
N SER A 1140 3.50 -43.42 43.09
CA SER A 1140 4.86 -43.73 42.67
C SER A 1140 4.84 -44.74 41.53
N LEU A 1141 5.89 -44.74 40.70
CA LEU A 1141 6.04 -45.75 39.64
C LEU A 1141 6.03 -47.19 40.20
N SER A 1142 6.55 -47.40 41.42
CA SER A 1142 6.50 -48.72 42.08
C SER A 1142 5.08 -49.17 42.35
N ALA A 1143 4.19 -48.25 42.76
CA ALA A 1143 2.80 -48.55 43.06
C ALA A 1143 2.00 -48.89 41.78
N GLU A 1144 2.22 -48.14 40.69
CA GLU A 1144 1.60 -48.41 39.38
C GLU A 1144 2.06 -49.75 38.79
N LEU A 1145 3.32 -50.14 39.01
CA LEU A 1145 3.85 -51.45 38.63
C LEU A 1145 3.42 -52.60 39.57
N GLY A 1146 2.52 -52.35 40.53
CA GLY A 1146 1.97 -53.38 41.42
C GLY A 1146 2.95 -53.89 42.48
N ARG A 1147 3.96 -53.10 42.86
CA ARG A 1147 4.90 -53.43 43.95
C ARG A 1147 4.37 -52.99 45.30
N ASP A 1148 4.82 -53.67 46.37
CA ASP A 1148 4.34 -53.36 47.72
C ASP A 1148 4.86 -51.98 48.16
N GLN A 1149 3.93 -51.08 48.50
CA GLN A 1149 4.24 -49.70 48.85
C GLN A 1149 4.90 -49.61 50.23
N GLY A 1150 6.00 -48.86 50.31
CA GLY A 1150 6.70 -48.51 51.53
C GLY A 1150 6.76 -46.99 51.73
N ARG A 1151 7.54 -46.55 52.73
CA ARG A 1151 7.66 -45.14 53.09
C ARG A 1151 8.10 -44.23 51.94
N ILE A 1152 8.93 -44.76 51.04
CA ILE A 1152 9.43 -43.99 49.89
C ILE A 1152 8.33 -43.63 48.90
N ASP A 1153 7.27 -44.42 48.82
CA ASP A 1153 6.18 -44.20 47.87
C ASP A 1153 5.30 -43.01 48.29
N ASP A 1154 5.09 -42.81 49.60
CA ASP A 1154 4.43 -41.61 50.12
C ASP A 1154 5.27 -40.34 49.86
N LEU A 1155 6.61 -40.46 49.89
CA LEU A 1155 7.51 -39.34 49.59
C LEU A 1155 7.49 -38.96 48.10
N TRP A 1156 7.25 -39.92 47.21
CA TRP A 1156 7.02 -39.62 45.79
C TRP A 1156 5.70 -38.89 45.57
N GLY A 1157 4.62 -39.33 46.22
CA GLY A 1157 3.35 -38.61 46.19
C GLY A 1157 3.49 -37.17 46.71
N TRP A 1158 4.19 -36.99 47.85
CA TRP A 1158 4.53 -35.66 48.37
C TRP A 1158 5.29 -34.81 47.36
N PHE A 1159 6.29 -35.37 46.68
CA PHE A 1159 7.09 -34.63 45.71
C PHE A 1159 6.26 -34.20 44.49
N TYR A 1160 5.37 -35.06 43.99
CA TYR A 1160 4.49 -34.74 42.88
C TYR A 1160 3.46 -33.66 43.23
N VAL A 1161 2.91 -33.67 44.46
CA VAL A 1161 2.05 -32.59 44.97
C VAL A 1161 2.78 -31.23 44.94
N LEU A 1162 4.08 -31.19 45.29
CA LEU A 1162 4.84 -29.93 45.22
C LEU A 1162 5.06 -29.45 43.78
N ILE A 1163 5.35 -30.36 42.85
CA ILE A 1163 5.52 -30.02 41.43
C ILE A 1163 4.23 -29.43 40.87
N GLU A 1164 3.10 -30.07 41.18
CA GLU A 1164 1.79 -29.58 40.78
C GLU A 1164 1.47 -28.20 41.37
N TRP A 1165 1.70 -27.99 42.66
CA TRP A 1165 1.46 -26.69 43.29
C TRP A 1165 2.34 -25.58 42.72
N ILE A 1166 3.58 -25.87 42.34
CA ILE A 1166 4.46 -24.90 41.65
C ILE A 1166 3.92 -24.60 40.24
N ASN A 1167 3.40 -25.61 39.56
CA ASN A 1167 2.91 -25.53 38.19
C ASN A 1167 1.39 -25.32 38.09
N CYS A 1168 0.73 -24.84 39.14
CA CYS A 1168 -0.74 -24.76 39.19
C CYS A 1168 -1.35 -23.84 38.12
N ALA A 1169 -0.57 -22.88 37.59
CA ALA A 1169 -0.98 -22.01 36.49
C ALA A 1169 -0.81 -22.65 35.09
N SER A 1170 -0.12 -23.79 35.01
CA SER A 1170 0.06 -24.55 33.77
C SER A 1170 -1.22 -25.27 33.38
N LYS A 1171 -1.48 -25.39 32.07
CA LYS A 1171 -2.57 -26.25 31.53
C LYS A 1171 -2.39 -27.72 31.95
N TYR A 1172 -1.15 -28.14 32.20
CA TYR A 1172 -0.76 -29.47 32.66
C TYR A 1172 0.25 -29.32 33.81
N PRO A 1173 -0.21 -29.33 35.07
CA PRO A 1173 0.66 -29.11 36.24
C PRO A 1173 1.70 -30.23 36.42
N LEU A 1174 1.31 -31.48 36.16
CA LEU A 1174 2.20 -32.62 36.04
C LEU A 1174 2.43 -32.93 34.56
N CYS A 1175 3.67 -33.25 34.20
CA CYS A 1175 4.03 -33.50 32.79
C CYS A 1175 3.34 -34.73 32.16
N TRP A 1176 2.74 -35.60 32.98
CA TRP A 1176 1.99 -36.77 32.53
C TRP A 1176 0.47 -36.62 32.61
N ALA A 1177 -0.07 -35.50 33.11
CA ALA A 1177 -1.51 -35.23 33.14
C ALA A 1177 -2.20 -35.31 31.75
N PRO A 1178 -1.53 -35.01 30.62
CA PRO A 1178 -2.08 -35.28 29.29
C PRO A 1178 -2.35 -36.75 28.96
N PHE A 1179 -1.68 -37.67 29.67
CA PHE A 1179 -1.54 -39.07 29.31
C PHE A 1179 -2.25 -39.98 30.32
N ASP A 1180 -3.29 -39.49 30.99
CA ASP A 1180 -4.03 -40.27 32.00
C ASP A 1180 -4.62 -41.56 31.42
N ASP A 1181 -5.04 -41.52 30.14
CA ASP A 1181 -5.54 -42.68 29.39
C ASP A 1181 -4.42 -43.63 28.89
N TYR A 1182 -3.15 -43.24 28.98
CA TYR A 1182 -2.00 -43.97 28.43
C TYR A 1182 -0.99 -44.34 29.53
N PRO A 1183 -1.20 -45.46 30.25
CA PRO A 1183 -0.38 -45.82 31.42
C PRO A 1183 1.10 -46.00 31.06
N ASP A 1184 1.43 -46.51 29.89
CA ASP A 1184 2.83 -46.71 29.47
C ASP A 1184 3.61 -45.39 29.29
N LEU A 1185 2.94 -44.33 28.85
CA LEU A 1185 3.55 -43.00 28.70
C LEU A 1185 3.72 -42.33 30.06
N ARG A 1186 2.72 -42.43 30.94
CA ARG A 1186 2.84 -41.99 32.33
C ARG A 1186 3.97 -42.71 33.07
N HIS A 1187 4.09 -44.02 32.91
CA HIS A 1187 5.19 -44.81 33.45
C HIS A 1187 6.56 -44.32 32.96
N LEU A 1188 6.66 -44.01 31.67
CA LEU A 1188 7.89 -43.45 31.08
C LEU A 1188 8.23 -42.11 31.73
N CYS A 1189 7.28 -41.17 31.81
CA CYS A 1189 7.50 -39.85 32.42
C CYS A 1189 7.92 -39.92 33.90
N LYS A 1190 7.42 -40.91 34.65
CA LYS A 1190 7.79 -41.18 36.06
C LYS A 1190 9.08 -41.99 36.20
N SER A 1191 9.64 -42.52 35.12
CA SER A 1191 10.86 -43.31 35.13
C SER A 1191 12.11 -42.43 35.20
N SER A 1192 13.23 -43.03 35.64
CA SER A 1192 14.54 -42.36 35.61
C SER A 1192 15.10 -42.15 34.20
N LEU A 1193 14.48 -42.73 33.17
CA LEU A 1193 14.89 -42.58 31.77
C LEU A 1193 14.36 -41.27 31.16
N PHE A 1194 13.29 -40.71 31.72
CA PHE A 1194 12.70 -39.48 31.21
C PHE A 1194 13.44 -38.25 31.74
N PRO A 1195 13.78 -37.26 30.90
CA PRO A 1195 14.60 -36.14 31.33
C PRO A 1195 13.93 -35.30 32.43
N ALA A 1196 14.61 -35.19 33.58
CA ALA A 1196 14.10 -34.47 34.75
C ALA A 1196 13.75 -32.99 34.45
N LYS A 1197 14.36 -32.37 33.43
CA LYS A 1197 14.04 -30.99 33.01
C LYS A 1197 12.59 -30.79 32.59
N TYR A 1198 11.93 -31.84 32.09
CA TYR A 1198 10.52 -31.79 31.68
C TYR A 1198 9.58 -32.04 32.85
N VAL A 1199 9.96 -32.93 33.77
CA VAL A 1199 9.22 -33.22 35.01
C VAL A 1199 9.25 -32.03 35.98
N LEU A 1200 10.40 -31.37 36.07
CA LEU A 1200 10.68 -30.27 37.00
C LEU A 1200 10.57 -28.89 36.33
N ARG A 1201 9.72 -28.77 35.30
CA ARG A 1201 9.48 -27.49 34.61
C ARG A 1201 9.04 -26.44 35.63
N ASN A 1202 9.64 -25.25 35.58
CA ASN A 1202 9.42 -24.14 36.52
C ASN A 1202 9.74 -24.44 38.01
N CYS A 1203 10.27 -25.63 38.35
CA CYS A 1203 10.68 -25.94 39.72
C CYS A 1203 12.08 -25.39 40.04
N PRO A 1204 12.38 -25.07 41.31
CA PRO A 1204 13.70 -24.65 41.74
C PRO A 1204 14.80 -25.69 41.41
N PRO A 1205 16.03 -25.26 41.10
CA PRO A 1205 17.13 -26.16 40.75
C PRO A 1205 17.48 -27.17 41.85
N GLU A 1206 17.13 -26.89 43.11
CA GLU A 1206 17.28 -27.80 44.25
C GLU A 1206 16.49 -29.10 44.08
N PHE A 1207 15.35 -29.07 43.37
CA PHE A 1207 14.50 -30.25 43.14
C PHE A 1207 15.22 -31.29 42.26
N PHE A 1208 16.11 -30.85 41.36
CA PHE A 1208 16.93 -31.77 40.57
C PHE A 1208 17.83 -32.64 41.45
N LYS A 1209 18.29 -32.13 42.62
CA LYS A 1209 19.10 -32.90 43.57
C LYS A 1209 18.28 -34.00 44.27
N ILE A 1210 16.99 -33.78 44.48
CA ILE A 1210 16.07 -34.77 45.07
C ILE A 1210 15.87 -35.92 44.08
N GLN A 1211 15.57 -35.60 42.81
CA GLN A 1211 15.39 -36.61 41.76
C GLN A 1211 16.69 -37.35 41.41
N ALA A 1212 17.85 -36.67 41.38
CA ALA A 1212 19.14 -37.27 41.06
C ALA A 1212 19.69 -38.23 42.14
N LYS A 1213 19.36 -38.00 43.43
CA LYS A 1213 19.80 -38.89 44.53
C LYS A 1213 19.18 -40.29 44.46
N ASP A 1214 18.01 -40.45 43.83
CA ASP A 1214 17.33 -41.73 43.68
C ASP A 1214 17.92 -42.59 42.55
N VAL A 1215 18.34 -41.96 41.44
CA VAL A 1215 19.01 -42.64 40.31
C VAL A 1215 20.24 -43.42 40.79
N LYS A 1216 21.00 -42.86 41.75
CA LYS A 1216 22.18 -43.49 42.34
C LYS A 1216 21.84 -44.69 43.25
N LYS A 1217 20.72 -44.66 43.99
CA LYS A 1217 20.30 -45.76 44.88
C LYS A 1217 19.61 -46.91 44.14
N ARG A 1218 18.90 -46.63 43.03
CA ARG A 1218 18.26 -47.66 42.19
C ARG A 1218 19.25 -48.40 41.28
N ALA A 1219 20.35 -47.75 40.90
CA ALA A 1219 21.43 -48.38 40.11
C ALA A 1219 22.18 -49.48 40.89
N ASP A 1220 22.29 -49.36 42.22
CA ASP A 1220 23.05 -50.29 43.06
C ASP A 1220 22.25 -51.55 43.50
N GLY A 1221 20.98 -51.69 43.12
CA GLY A 1221 20.08 -52.72 43.68
C GLY A 1221 19.11 -53.43 42.75
N VAL A 1222 19.22 -53.29 41.42
CA VAL A 1222 18.23 -53.87 40.49
C VAL A 1222 18.90 -54.70 39.40
N THR A 1223 18.74 -56.02 39.48
CA THR A 1223 18.72 -56.89 38.29
C THR A 1223 17.43 -56.57 37.54
N VAL A 1224 17.54 -55.88 36.41
CA VAL A 1224 16.40 -55.58 35.54
C VAL A 1224 15.86 -56.92 35.01
N PRO A 1225 14.56 -57.24 35.18
CA PRO A 1225 13.98 -58.35 34.43
C PRO A 1225 14.08 -57.96 32.96
N LYS A 1226 14.70 -58.81 32.14
CA LYS A 1226 14.63 -58.68 30.68
C LYS A 1226 13.16 -58.62 30.29
N LEU A 1227 12.65 -57.41 30.04
CA LEU A 1227 11.47 -57.23 29.20
C LEU A 1227 11.83 -57.85 27.85
N SER A 1228 10.99 -58.79 27.43
CA SER A 1228 11.13 -59.57 26.21
C SER A 1228 11.59 -58.72 25.03
N GLN A 1229 12.59 -59.24 24.31
CA GLN A 1229 13.10 -58.69 23.05
C GLN A 1229 11.93 -58.27 22.15
N SER A 1230 11.72 -56.96 21.99
CA SER A 1230 10.96 -56.40 20.88
C SER A 1230 11.96 -55.93 19.82
N SER A 1231 11.65 -56.21 18.57
CA SER A 1231 12.43 -55.89 17.36
C SER A 1231 12.88 -54.43 17.28
N SER A 1232 13.93 -54.19 16.49
CA SER A 1232 14.51 -52.87 16.18
C SER A 1232 13.48 -51.82 15.71
N ASP A 1233 12.32 -52.25 15.21
CA ASP A 1233 11.23 -51.36 14.78
C ASP A 1233 10.53 -50.66 15.96
N GLY A 1234 10.51 -51.28 17.15
CA GLY A 1234 9.83 -50.73 18.33
C GLY A 1234 10.59 -49.60 19.01
N GLU A 1235 11.92 -49.51 18.84
CA GLU A 1235 12.72 -48.39 19.37
C GLU A 1235 12.62 -47.15 18.47
N ALA A 1236 12.52 -47.34 17.15
CA ALA A 1236 12.29 -46.28 16.18
C ALA A 1236 10.88 -45.67 16.35
N GLU A 1237 9.84 -46.49 16.47
CA GLU A 1237 8.47 -46.02 16.71
C GLU A 1237 8.34 -45.27 18.05
N ARG A 1238 9.11 -45.68 19.07
CA ARG A 1238 9.12 -45.03 20.40
C ARG A 1238 9.88 -43.70 20.37
N ALA A 1239 10.98 -43.61 19.62
CA ALA A 1239 11.72 -42.36 19.41
C ALA A 1239 10.95 -41.38 18.52
N GLU A 1240 10.26 -41.88 17.49
CA GLU A 1240 9.41 -41.12 16.60
C GLU A 1240 8.17 -40.60 17.33
N ARG A 1241 7.52 -41.42 18.18
CA ARG A 1241 6.45 -40.94 19.08
C ARG A 1241 6.94 -39.94 20.11
N LEU A 1242 8.13 -40.13 20.70
CA LEU A 1242 8.72 -39.13 21.62
C LEU A 1242 9.02 -37.80 20.90
N SER A 1243 9.50 -37.86 19.66
CA SER A 1243 9.74 -36.68 18.80
C SER A 1243 8.44 -36.02 18.33
N GLN A 1244 7.39 -36.79 18.11
CA GLN A 1244 6.07 -36.30 17.74
C GLN A 1244 5.38 -35.67 18.95
N LEU A 1245 5.53 -36.26 20.13
CA LEU A 1245 5.07 -35.72 21.41
C LEU A 1245 5.84 -34.45 21.83
N GLU A 1246 7.15 -34.37 21.55
CA GLU A 1246 7.91 -33.11 21.70
C GLU A 1246 7.39 -32.01 20.75
N ARG A 1247 6.90 -32.37 19.55
CA ARG A 1247 6.33 -31.40 18.59
C ARG A 1247 4.88 -31.01 18.88
N GLU A 1248 4.10 -31.89 19.49
CA GLU A 1248 2.68 -31.65 19.76
C GLU A 1248 2.43 -30.97 21.12
N TYR A 1249 3.37 -31.04 22.06
CA TYR A 1249 3.14 -30.62 23.45
C TYR A 1249 4.14 -29.63 24.07
N PHE A 1250 5.37 -29.56 23.57
CA PHE A 1250 6.41 -28.64 24.05
C PHE A 1250 6.77 -27.62 22.98
#